data_AF-A0A7Y5WA68-F1
#
_entry.id   AF-A0A7Y5WA68-F1
#
_cell.length_a   1.000
_cell.length_b   1.000
_cell.length_c   1.000
_cell.angle_alpha   90.00
_cell.angle_beta   90.00
_cell.angle_gamma   90.00
#
_symmetry.space_group_name_H-M   'P 1'
#
loop_
_entity.id
_entity.type
_entity.pdbx_description
1 polymer ?
#
loop_
_entity_poly.entity_id
_entity_poly.type
_entity_poly.pdbx_seq_one_letter_code
_entity_poly.pdbx_strand_id
1 'polypeptide(L)'
;MTQRTIHSGMTRFLFIALCLFTGSTTGFSQDLFTQKATSTGNIGVSFSNTGVFGNAFNANFQKGMPSLEYPLGSGIEHIFEGGLWVGARVGSEARVSTAAAGEDANGYGAGDEGYEFTVDTINTQIVERSSLQDSRFASPLAISHQDFVTWYTDRRVTIPGPNTPITNHTKPIGLAVRQESYAWSFAFTDFFVIVTYHITNESADTLRDVYTGIWTDFVVRNVKVTAPRGSAFFSAHGNGVIDSLASQYAFDANGDIGFTDSYVALSYLGTFYQNQLINRKTDPGHKLNYQYWGFRGADPASLSPINDAERYLRMSTSMTEADIQVKYTKAGNRSAMMAAGPLASVAPGESFEVVFAIVCAKKTGFEAAALDKPEQKVDLITNIGWARSTFQGEDVNNNGVLDPGEDANNNGILNRYIVPTPPNSPRIKVVPGDRMVSLYWTKASEQSVDPISNLRDFEGYRIFKTDLGDELDLTRSLNDQLKLVAQFDLAGNPWGFNTGLETSGAFSNLTASPVTFEGDTTRYHYRYDFPGLKNGWMYNFAVTAFDRGDEVKRIPPLESPVRASSLPAFPGTMPNEKFVNGDPFVYPNPFYVKARWDGAGDVNHRIQFANLPSKATVTIFTISGDKVFSFDHDGTPDSGNRTKWFDTFGARTSGNWQATFTGGEYGWNLVSTGNQNIASGLYLFTVEDKDSGDVKTGKFVIIN
;
A
#
# COMPACT_ATOMS: atom_id res chain seq x y z
N MET A 1 -74.95 13.09 22.67
CA MET A 1 -74.59 13.01 24.10
C MET A 1 -73.46 12.00 24.26
N THR A 2 -72.31 12.47 24.76
CA THR A 2 -71.43 11.83 25.76
C THR A 2 -71.50 10.32 26.05
N GLN A 3 -70.31 9.70 26.03
CA GLN A 3 -69.79 8.65 26.94
C GLN A 3 -70.33 7.20 26.80
N ARG A 4 -69.57 6.12 27.09
CA ARG A 4 -68.16 5.99 27.52
C ARG A 4 -67.54 4.62 27.15
N THR A 5 -66.21 4.66 27.08
CA THR A 5 -65.12 3.70 26.80
C THR A 5 -65.03 2.41 27.68
N ILE A 6 -64.05 1.54 27.31
CA ILE A 6 -63.40 0.40 28.05
C ILE A 6 -64.09 -0.98 27.87
N HIS A 7 -63.43 -2.12 27.56
CA HIS A 7 -62.01 -2.43 27.18
C HIS A 7 -61.88 -3.83 26.51
N SER A 8 -60.89 -4.04 25.61
CA SER A 8 -60.14 -5.33 25.46
C SER A 8 -58.85 -5.13 24.62
N GLY A 9 -57.78 -5.88 24.92
CA GLY A 9 -56.46 -5.71 24.29
C GLY A 9 -56.26 -6.53 23.00
N MET A 10 -55.35 -6.08 22.14
CA MET A 10 -54.90 -6.83 20.96
C MET A 10 -53.39 -7.12 21.00
N THR A 11 -53.07 -8.40 21.02
CA THR A 11 -51.72 -8.94 20.80
C THR A 11 -51.27 -8.65 19.36
N ARG A 12 -50.08 -8.08 19.16
CA ARG A 12 -49.52 -7.85 17.82
C ARG A 12 -48.91 -9.15 17.26
N PHE A 13 -49.40 -9.60 16.12
CA PHE A 13 -48.74 -10.63 15.31
C PHE A 13 -47.50 -10.05 14.61
N LEU A 14 -46.39 -10.78 14.68
CA LEU A 14 -45.18 -10.48 13.92
C LEU A 14 -45.24 -11.21 12.57
N PHE A 15 -45.27 -10.45 11.47
CA PHE A 15 -45.19 -11.03 10.12
C PHE A 15 -43.73 -11.39 9.79
N ILE A 16 -43.45 -12.68 9.63
CA ILE A 16 -42.20 -13.15 9.03
C ILE A 16 -42.44 -13.33 7.53
N ALA A 17 -41.79 -12.50 6.71
CA ALA A 17 -41.81 -12.63 5.25
C ALA A 17 -40.79 -13.68 4.80
N LEU A 18 -41.27 -14.82 4.32
CA LEU A 18 -40.44 -15.90 3.81
C LEU A 18 -40.07 -15.64 2.33
N CYS A 19 -38.95 -14.95 2.10
CA CYS A 19 -38.43 -14.75 0.74
C CYS A 19 -37.79 -16.03 0.19
N LEU A 20 -38.54 -16.75 -0.66
CA LEU A 20 -38.03 -17.85 -1.48
C LEU A 20 -37.01 -17.32 -2.51
N PHE A 21 -35.72 -17.53 -2.25
CA PHE A 21 -34.68 -17.37 -3.27
C PHE A 21 -34.76 -18.52 -4.27
N THR A 22 -35.31 -18.25 -5.46
CA THR A 22 -35.13 -19.11 -6.62
C THR A 22 -33.69 -18.99 -7.11
N GLY A 23 -32.84 -19.95 -6.75
CA GLY A 23 -31.43 -19.95 -7.11
C GLY A 23 -31.23 -20.01 -8.63
N SER A 24 -30.83 -18.89 -9.23
CA SER A 24 -30.18 -18.90 -10.53
C SER A 24 -28.81 -19.56 -10.38
N THR A 25 -28.63 -20.77 -10.92
CA THR A 25 -27.33 -21.46 -10.95
C THR A 25 -26.41 -20.78 -11.96
N THR A 26 -25.85 -19.64 -11.58
CA THR A 26 -24.67 -19.08 -12.23
C THR A 26 -23.53 -20.08 -12.07
N GLY A 27 -22.95 -20.55 -13.18
CA GLY A 27 -21.84 -21.49 -13.13
C GLY A 27 -20.67 -20.92 -12.33
N PHE A 28 -20.14 -21.69 -11.38
CA PHE A 28 -18.95 -21.32 -10.61
C PHE A 28 -17.71 -21.33 -11.50
N SER A 29 -17.46 -20.21 -12.19
CA SER A 29 -16.10 -19.84 -12.59
C SER A 29 -15.47 -19.11 -11.40
N GLN A 30 -14.91 -19.86 -10.45
CA GLN A 30 -14.12 -19.27 -9.37
C GLN A 30 -12.74 -18.89 -9.90
N ASP A 31 -12.26 -17.70 -9.54
CA ASP A 31 -10.85 -17.34 -9.63
C ASP A 31 -10.05 -18.28 -8.72
N LEU A 32 -9.37 -19.27 -9.30
CA LEU A 32 -8.62 -20.30 -8.58
C LEU A 32 -7.44 -19.74 -7.77
N PHE A 33 -6.96 -18.56 -8.14
CA PHE A 33 -5.91 -17.80 -7.46
C PHE A 33 -6.26 -16.31 -7.53
N THR A 34 -6.25 -15.64 -6.39
CA THR A 34 -6.49 -14.19 -6.29
C THR A 34 -5.41 -13.53 -5.45
N GLN A 35 -5.10 -12.26 -5.74
CA GLN A 35 -4.16 -11.45 -4.98
C GLN A 35 -4.73 -10.08 -4.66
N LYS A 36 -4.33 -9.53 -3.52
CA LYS A 36 -4.52 -8.13 -3.12
C LYS A 36 -3.19 -7.58 -2.61
N ALA A 37 -2.98 -6.26 -2.66
CA ALA A 37 -1.79 -5.62 -2.12
C ALA A 37 -2.15 -4.50 -1.14
N THR A 38 -1.31 -4.32 -0.11
CA THR A 38 -1.47 -3.22 0.84
C THR A 38 -1.27 -1.89 0.13
N SER A 39 -2.07 -0.90 0.52
CA SER A 39 -2.12 0.40 -0.15
C SER A 39 -2.39 1.58 0.78
N THR A 40 -2.77 1.33 2.04
CA THR A 40 -3.02 2.38 3.05
C THR A 40 -1.74 3.06 3.52
N GLY A 41 -0.68 2.29 3.76
CA GLY A 41 0.63 2.78 4.19
C GLY A 41 1.52 3.25 3.05
N ASN A 42 2.82 3.27 3.34
CA ASN A 42 3.92 3.55 2.41
C ASN A 42 4.69 2.27 2.05
N ILE A 43 4.21 1.11 2.49
CA ILE A 43 4.62 -0.24 2.10
C ILE A 43 3.48 -0.91 1.31
N GLY A 44 3.79 -1.41 0.11
CA GLY A 44 2.86 -2.17 -0.71
C GLY A 44 3.35 -3.60 -0.91
N VAL A 45 2.79 -4.56 -0.17
CA VAL A 45 3.07 -5.99 -0.33
C VAL A 45 1.84 -6.72 -0.84
N SER A 46 1.99 -7.59 -1.83
CA SER A 46 0.90 -8.44 -2.31
C SER A 46 0.78 -9.73 -1.51
N PHE A 47 -0.45 -10.15 -1.22
CA PHE A 47 -0.81 -11.44 -0.61
C PHE A 47 -1.79 -12.18 -1.52
N SER A 48 -1.68 -13.50 -1.56
CA SER A 48 -2.57 -14.40 -2.31
C SER A 48 -3.56 -15.16 -1.42
N ASN A 49 -4.59 -15.75 -2.03
CA ASN A 49 -5.49 -16.67 -1.36
C ASN A 49 -4.91 -18.09 -1.13
N THR A 50 -3.63 -18.34 -1.47
CA THR A 50 -2.91 -19.61 -1.23
C THR A 50 -1.75 -19.47 -0.24
N GLY A 51 -1.52 -18.29 0.35
CA GLY A 51 -0.46 -18.05 1.34
C GLY A 51 0.88 -17.58 0.76
N VAL A 52 0.99 -17.43 -0.57
CA VAL A 52 2.09 -16.69 -1.22
C VAL A 52 1.96 -15.20 -0.91
N PHE A 53 3.08 -14.55 -0.61
CA PHE A 53 3.23 -13.09 -0.64
C PHE A 53 4.34 -12.66 -1.60
N GLY A 54 4.30 -11.42 -2.08
CA GLY A 54 4.92 -11.06 -3.34
C GLY A 54 4.13 -11.59 -4.55
N ASN A 55 4.61 -11.33 -5.76
CA ASN A 55 3.90 -11.67 -7.00
C ASN A 55 4.80 -12.13 -8.15
N ALA A 56 6.09 -12.42 -7.89
CA ALA A 56 7.05 -12.90 -8.87
C ALA A 56 7.19 -12.03 -10.14
N PHE A 57 6.87 -10.73 -10.03
CA PHE A 57 6.82 -9.77 -11.15
C PHE A 57 5.89 -10.20 -12.31
N ASN A 58 4.86 -10.99 -11.98
CA ASN A 58 3.93 -11.62 -12.92
C ASN A 58 2.96 -10.64 -13.61
N ALA A 59 1.91 -11.15 -14.26
CA ALA A 59 0.92 -10.33 -14.96
C ALA A 59 0.16 -9.31 -14.08
N ASN A 60 0.11 -9.49 -12.75
CA ASN A 60 -0.46 -8.52 -11.81
C ASN A 60 0.52 -7.37 -11.52
N PHE A 61 1.83 -7.65 -11.48
CA PHE A 61 2.86 -6.62 -11.44
C PHE A 61 2.81 -5.73 -12.68
N GLN A 62 2.63 -6.31 -13.87
CA GLN A 62 2.44 -5.56 -15.12
C GLN A 62 1.16 -4.68 -15.12
N LYS A 63 0.22 -4.89 -14.17
CA LYS A 63 -0.97 -4.05 -13.96
C LYS A 63 -0.77 -3.02 -12.83
N GLY A 64 0.43 -2.90 -12.26
CA GLY A 64 0.76 -1.96 -11.19
C GLY A 64 0.49 -2.47 -9.76
N MET A 65 0.40 -3.79 -9.55
CA MET A 65 0.40 -4.37 -8.21
C MET A 65 1.86 -4.56 -7.72
N PRO A 66 2.28 -3.97 -6.60
CA PRO A 66 3.64 -4.16 -6.10
C PRO A 66 3.86 -5.60 -5.61
N SER A 67 5.09 -6.09 -5.66
CA SER A 67 5.46 -7.38 -5.04
C SER A 67 5.73 -7.15 -3.56
N LEU A 68 6.74 -6.31 -3.27
CA LEU A 68 6.94 -5.61 -2.01
C LEU A 68 7.65 -4.27 -2.29
N GLU A 69 6.87 -3.22 -2.54
CA GLU A 69 7.39 -1.90 -2.87
C GLU A 69 7.49 -1.02 -1.61
N TYR A 70 8.66 -0.42 -1.40
CA TYR A 70 8.88 0.59 -0.37
C TYR A 70 9.97 1.60 -0.78
N PRO A 71 9.74 2.92 -0.65
CA PRO A 71 8.44 3.53 -0.41
C PRO A 71 7.47 3.27 -1.58
N LEU A 72 6.17 3.16 -1.30
CA LEU A 72 5.13 2.82 -2.26
C LEU A 72 5.04 3.88 -3.38
N GLY A 73 5.17 3.44 -4.63
CA GLY A 73 5.30 4.28 -5.83
C GLY A 73 6.73 4.66 -6.23
N SER A 74 7.79 4.28 -5.51
CA SER A 74 9.20 4.57 -5.87
C SER A 74 9.78 3.71 -7.01
N GLY A 75 9.21 2.54 -7.26
CA GLY A 75 9.77 1.47 -8.09
C GLY A 75 10.78 0.58 -7.37
N ILE A 76 11.03 0.79 -6.07
CA ILE A 76 11.97 -0.04 -5.30
C ILE A 76 11.22 -1.23 -4.71
N GLU A 77 11.34 -2.36 -5.40
CA GLU A 77 10.82 -3.66 -4.99
C GLU A 77 11.83 -4.36 -4.06
N HIS A 78 11.33 -5.23 -3.17
CA HIS A 78 12.11 -5.88 -2.11
C HIS A 78 11.96 -7.41 -2.07
N ILE A 79 11.02 -7.99 -2.84
CA ILE A 79 10.76 -9.44 -2.88
C ILE A 79 10.42 -9.91 -4.29
N PHE A 80 10.89 -11.10 -4.66
CA PHE A 80 10.32 -11.84 -5.78
C PHE A 80 9.02 -12.52 -5.31
N GLU A 81 9.13 -13.43 -4.36
CA GLU A 81 8.02 -14.06 -3.64
C GLU A 81 8.48 -14.62 -2.28
N GLY A 82 7.51 -14.99 -1.44
CA GLY A 82 7.71 -15.67 -0.18
C GLY A 82 6.44 -16.41 0.25
N GLY A 83 6.54 -17.27 1.26
CA GLY A 83 5.41 -18.06 1.72
C GLY A 83 5.62 -18.76 3.06
N LEU A 84 4.51 -19.11 3.71
CA LEU A 84 4.47 -19.93 4.91
C LEU A 84 5.04 -21.33 4.65
N TRP A 85 5.94 -21.79 5.52
CA TRP A 85 6.31 -23.19 5.68
C TRP A 85 5.88 -23.67 7.07
N VAL A 86 5.24 -24.84 7.14
CA VAL A 86 4.97 -25.53 8.41
C VAL A 86 5.60 -26.92 8.33
N GLY A 87 6.49 -27.23 9.24
CA GLY A 87 7.22 -28.50 9.30
C GLY A 87 6.93 -29.23 10.61
N ALA A 88 6.64 -30.53 10.54
CA ALA A 88 6.35 -31.34 11.72
C ALA A 88 6.83 -32.78 11.55
N ARG A 89 7.02 -33.47 12.68
CA ARG A 89 7.12 -34.93 12.72
C ARG A 89 5.75 -35.56 12.86
N VAL A 90 5.38 -36.39 11.88
CA VAL A 90 4.17 -37.21 11.88
C VAL A 90 4.60 -38.67 12.06
N GLY A 91 4.43 -39.19 13.28
CA GLY A 91 5.07 -40.45 13.68
C GLY A 91 6.60 -40.32 13.65
N SER A 92 7.25 -41.09 12.77
CA SER A 92 8.70 -41.01 12.52
C SER A 92 9.08 -40.19 11.29
N GLU A 93 8.11 -39.81 10.44
CA GLU A 93 8.37 -39.06 9.21
C GLU A 93 8.44 -37.56 9.51
N ALA A 94 9.41 -36.85 8.92
CA ALA A 94 9.34 -35.39 8.81
C ALA A 94 8.50 -35.05 7.58
N ARG A 95 7.56 -34.11 7.74
CA ARG A 95 6.72 -33.57 6.67
C ARG A 95 6.77 -32.05 6.69
N VAL A 96 6.64 -31.42 5.52
CA VAL A 96 6.56 -29.96 5.38
C VAL A 96 5.41 -29.61 4.46
N SER A 97 4.72 -28.51 4.73
CA SER A 97 3.76 -27.90 3.83
C SER A 97 4.21 -26.48 3.51
N THR A 98 4.29 -26.16 2.22
CA THR A 98 4.91 -24.95 1.68
C THR A 98 3.90 -24.13 0.87
N ALA A 99 3.86 -22.82 1.11
CA ALA A 99 3.04 -21.89 0.31
C ALA A 99 3.80 -21.33 -0.90
N ALA A 100 5.13 -21.24 -0.81
CA ALA A 100 6.07 -20.98 -1.89
C ALA A 100 7.44 -21.56 -1.49
N ALA A 101 8.21 -22.08 -2.44
CA ALA A 101 9.55 -22.65 -2.17
C ALA A 101 10.66 -22.15 -3.14
N GLY A 102 10.34 -21.28 -4.10
CA GLY A 102 11.30 -20.72 -5.04
C GLY A 102 11.90 -21.74 -6.00
N GLU A 103 11.11 -22.71 -6.44
CA GLU A 103 11.54 -23.74 -7.38
C GLU A 103 11.22 -23.35 -8.85
N ASP A 104 10.29 -22.41 -9.08
CA ASP A 104 9.96 -21.85 -10.40
C ASP A 104 10.43 -20.38 -10.54
N ALA A 105 11.06 -20.06 -11.66
CA ALA A 105 11.44 -18.70 -12.06
C ALA A 105 10.25 -17.82 -12.50
N ASN A 106 9.04 -18.38 -12.58
CA ASN A 106 7.79 -17.66 -12.85
C ASN A 106 6.95 -17.38 -11.59
N GLY A 107 7.37 -17.91 -10.43
CA GLY A 107 6.59 -17.92 -9.18
C GLY A 107 5.40 -18.88 -9.21
N TYR A 108 4.38 -18.61 -8.39
CA TYR A 108 3.18 -19.46 -8.25
C TYR A 108 2.58 -19.93 -9.59
N GLY A 109 2.51 -21.25 -9.74
CA GLY A 109 1.72 -21.93 -10.76
C GLY A 109 0.86 -23.04 -10.15
N ALA A 110 -0.29 -23.31 -10.79
CA ALA A 110 -1.35 -24.11 -10.19
C ALA A 110 -1.05 -25.62 -10.26
N GLY A 111 -0.54 -26.18 -9.16
CA GLY A 111 -0.18 -27.60 -9.03
C GLY A 111 1.32 -27.85 -9.17
N ASP A 112 2.11 -26.79 -9.33
CA ASP A 112 3.56 -26.87 -9.38
C ASP A 112 4.17 -27.15 -7.99
N GLU A 113 5.41 -27.62 -7.98
CA GLU A 113 6.12 -27.99 -6.76
C GLU A 113 6.42 -26.76 -5.88
N GLY A 114 6.30 -26.93 -4.55
CA GLY A 114 6.51 -25.84 -3.59
C GLY A 114 5.30 -24.92 -3.34
N TYR A 115 4.16 -25.20 -3.98
CA TYR A 115 2.89 -24.46 -3.80
C TYR A 115 1.78 -25.42 -3.34
N GLU A 116 1.95 -25.97 -2.14
CA GLU A 116 1.22 -27.13 -1.61
C GLU A 116 -0.09 -26.75 -0.91
N PHE A 117 -0.25 -25.49 -0.52
CA PHE A 117 -1.49 -24.96 0.05
C PHE A 117 -2.51 -24.59 -1.04
N THR A 118 -3.74 -25.09 -0.87
CA THR A 118 -4.89 -24.84 -1.74
C THR A 118 -5.92 -23.93 -1.07
N VAL A 119 -6.60 -23.10 -1.86
CA VAL A 119 -7.68 -22.20 -1.39
C VAL A 119 -8.78 -22.99 -0.66
N ASP A 120 -9.29 -22.49 0.47
CA ASP A 120 -10.45 -23.12 1.12
C ASP A 120 -11.70 -23.01 0.23
N THR A 121 -12.39 -24.13 0.00
CA THR A 121 -13.60 -24.19 -0.83
C THR A 121 -14.80 -23.44 -0.23
N ILE A 122 -14.73 -23.09 1.06
CA ILE A 122 -15.76 -22.30 1.74
C ILE A 122 -15.49 -20.79 1.55
N ASN A 123 -14.23 -20.36 1.68
CA ASN A 123 -13.83 -18.94 1.65
C ASN A 123 -12.73 -18.70 0.60
N THR A 124 -13.12 -18.56 -0.67
CA THR A 124 -12.15 -18.48 -1.78
C THR A 124 -11.57 -17.09 -2.05
N GLN A 125 -12.06 -16.05 -1.38
CA GLN A 125 -11.65 -14.66 -1.62
C GLN A 125 -10.91 -14.05 -0.42
N ILE A 126 -9.95 -13.17 -0.73
CA ILE A 126 -9.28 -12.33 0.26
C ILE A 126 -10.26 -11.26 0.76
N VAL A 127 -10.75 -11.43 1.98
CA VAL A 127 -11.61 -10.47 2.68
C VAL A 127 -10.76 -9.28 3.11
N GLU A 128 -11.30 -8.07 2.97
CA GLU A 128 -10.63 -6.83 3.36
C GLU A 128 -11.47 -6.07 4.38
N ARG A 129 -10.82 -5.57 5.43
CA ARG A 129 -11.44 -4.80 6.52
C ARG A 129 -10.59 -3.56 6.79
N SER A 130 -11.17 -2.57 7.46
CA SER A 130 -10.47 -1.34 7.82
C SER A 130 -11.03 -0.79 9.14
N SER A 131 -10.16 -0.31 10.03
CA SER A 131 -10.58 0.41 11.24
C SER A 131 -10.93 1.88 10.97
N LEU A 132 -10.57 2.40 9.79
CA LEU A 132 -10.92 3.75 9.34
C LEU A 132 -12.42 3.85 9.03
N GLN A 133 -13.13 4.71 9.77
CA GLN A 133 -14.59 4.84 9.71
C GLN A 133 -15.13 5.40 8.39
N ASP A 134 -14.27 6.06 7.60
CA ASP A 134 -14.59 6.58 6.26
C ASP A 134 -14.23 5.60 5.13
N SER A 135 -13.59 4.48 5.44
CA SER A 135 -13.32 3.42 4.48
C SER A 135 -14.60 2.69 4.08
N ARG A 136 -14.73 2.36 2.80
CA ARG A 136 -15.80 1.47 2.32
C ARG A 136 -15.71 0.04 2.89
N PHE A 137 -14.58 -0.30 3.52
CA PHE A 137 -14.31 -1.57 4.19
C PHE A 137 -14.35 -1.45 5.72
N ALA A 138 -14.89 -0.33 6.26
CA ALA A 138 -15.01 -0.09 7.69
C ALA A 138 -15.65 -1.30 8.40
N SER A 139 -14.97 -1.81 9.44
CA SER A 139 -15.42 -2.99 10.18
C SER A 139 -15.01 -2.89 11.66
N PRO A 140 -15.91 -3.22 12.61
CA PRO A 140 -15.55 -3.31 14.03
C PRO A 140 -14.65 -4.52 14.34
N LEU A 141 -14.40 -5.40 13.37
CA LEU A 141 -13.48 -6.54 13.46
C LEU A 141 -12.11 -6.25 12.82
N ALA A 142 -11.85 -5.00 12.41
CA ALA A 142 -10.57 -4.61 11.84
C ALA A 142 -9.58 -4.22 12.94
N ILE A 143 -8.33 -4.69 12.82
CA ILE A 143 -7.24 -4.37 13.75
C ILE A 143 -6.46 -3.15 13.26
N SER A 144 -6.30 -3.01 11.94
CA SER A 144 -5.49 -1.96 11.32
C SER A 144 -6.27 -1.16 10.27
N HIS A 145 -5.62 -0.15 9.69
CA HIS A 145 -6.23 0.67 8.64
C HIS A 145 -6.53 -0.12 7.37
N GLN A 146 -5.82 -1.23 7.13
CA GLN A 146 -6.15 -2.18 6.08
C GLN A 146 -5.74 -3.60 6.51
N ASP A 147 -6.74 -4.40 6.81
CA ASP A 147 -6.58 -5.83 7.06
C ASP A 147 -6.88 -6.62 5.77
N PHE A 148 -6.11 -7.68 5.52
CA PHE A 148 -6.55 -8.78 4.67
C PHE A 148 -6.72 -10.06 5.50
N VAL A 149 -7.74 -10.86 5.18
CA VAL A 149 -7.99 -12.18 5.78
C VAL A 149 -8.19 -13.19 4.66
N THR A 150 -7.50 -14.33 4.74
CA THR A 150 -7.62 -15.44 3.79
C THR A 150 -7.51 -16.81 4.46
N TRP A 151 -8.03 -17.84 3.80
CA TRP A 151 -8.09 -19.22 4.29
C TRP A 151 -7.58 -20.20 3.23
N TYR A 152 -6.65 -21.06 3.63
CA TYR A 152 -6.05 -22.07 2.75
C TYR A 152 -5.62 -23.31 3.54
N THR A 153 -5.31 -24.40 2.81
CA THR A 153 -5.09 -25.72 3.41
C THR A 153 -4.23 -26.64 2.52
N ASP A 154 -3.32 -27.38 3.14
CA ASP A 154 -2.54 -28.43 2.47
C ASP A 154 -3.28 -29.78 2.43
N ARG A 155 -4.45 -29.94 3.08
CA ARG A 155 -5.22 -31.21 3.21
C ARG A 155 -5.49 -31.97 1.90
N ARG A 156 -5.22 -31.38 0.74
CA ARG A 156 -5.56 -31.90 -0.59
C ARG A 156 -4.30 -32.14 -1.41
N VAL A 157 -4.29 -33.25 -2.15
CA VAL A 157 -3.25 -33.59 -3.14
C VAL A 157 -3.62 -33.16 -4.58
N THR A 158 -4.78 -32.52 -4.74
CA THR A 158 -5.31 -31.98 -5.99
C THR A 158 -6.00 -30.63 -5.73
N ILE A 159 -5.93 -29.71 -6.70
CA ILE A 159 -6.60 -28.41 -6.63
C ILE A 159 -8.11 -28.59 -6.96
N PRO A 160 -9.03 -28.16 -6.07
CA PRO A 160 -10.47 -28.25 -6.30
C PRO A 160 -10.91 -27.45 -7.53
N GLY A 161 -11.77 -28.04 -8.37
CA GLY A 161 -12.22 -27.42 -9.62
C GLY A 161 -11.61 -28.12 -10.83
N PRO A 162 -10.40 -27.75 -11.28
CA PRO A 162 -9.75 -28.41 -12.42
C PRO A 162 -9.26 -29.82 -12.10
N ASN A 163 -9.15 -30.19 -10.82
CA ASN A 163 -8.59 -31.46 -10.32
C ASN A 163 -7.12 -31.67 -10.73
N THR A 164 -6.37 -30.57 -10.92
CA THR A 164 -4.93 -30.61 -11.17
C THR A 164 -4.21 -31.26 -9.98
N PRO A 165 -3.40 -32.32 -10.18
CA PRO A 165 -2.53 -32.86 -9.13
C PRO A 165 -1.52 -31.80 -8.66
N ILE A 166 -1.16 -31.85 -7.38
CA ILE A 166 -0.11 -31.02 -6.82
C ILE A 166 1.18 -31.83 -6.83
N THR A 167 2.22 -31.29 -7.46
CA THR A 167 3.48 -31.99 -7.69
C THR A 167 4.19 -32.27 -6.37
N ASN A 168 4.63 -33.51 -6.20
CA ASN A 168 5.29 -34.08 -5.00
C ASN A 168 4.53 -34.02 -3.66
N HIS A 169 3.41 -33.28 -3.57
CA HIS A 169 2.53 -33.22 -2.40
C HIS A 169 1.66 -34.47 -2.23
N THR A 170 2.26 -35.56 -1.76
CA THR A 170 1.62 -36.89 -1.67
C THR A 170 1.21 -37.28 -0.25
N LYS A 171 1.73 -36.61 0.77
CA LYS A 171 1.50 -36.88 2.19
C LYS A 171 1.29 -35.57 2.96
N PRO A 172 0.11 -34.93 2.85
CA PRO A 172 -0.16 -33.70 3.57
C PRO A 172 0.02 -33.86 5.08
N ILE A 173 0.32 -32.74 5.74
CA ILE A 173 0.30 -32.62 7.20
C ILE A 173 -1.17 -32.58 7.66
N GLY A 174 -2.04 -31.90 6.91
CA GLY A 174 -3.47 -31.79 7.22
C GLY A 174 -3.83 -30.56 8.06
N LEU A 175 -3.31 -29.41 7.66
CA LEU A 175 -3.46 -28.11 8.30
C LEU A 175 -4.59 -27.30 7.66
N ALA A 176 -5.32 -26.55 8.49
CA ALA A 176 -6.10 -25.40 8.03
C ALA A 176 -5.41 -24.12 8.53
N VAL A 177 -5.22 -23.16 7.63
CA VAL A 177 -4.56 -21.88 7.92
C VAL A 177 -5.50 -20.73 7.66
N ARG A 178 -5.66 -19.86 8.65
CA ARG A 178 -6.27 -18.54 8.51
C ARG A 178 -5.16 -17.50 8.68
N GLN A 179 -4.82 -16.84 7.58
CA GLN A 179 -3.82 -15.78 7.56
C GLN A 179 -4.52 -14.43 7.66
N GLU A 180 -3.98 -13.55 8.51
CA GLU A 180 -4.34 -12.13 8.60
C GLU A 180 -3.10 -11.27 8.36
N SER A 181 -3.24 -10.18 7.59
CA SER A 181 -2.18 -9.18 7.44
C SER A 181 -2.69 -7.80 7.81
N TYR A 182 -1.92 -7.05 8.59
CA TYR A 182 -2.29 -5.76 9.18
C TYR A 182 -1.35 -4.65 8.70
N ALA A 183 -1.92 -3.57 8.15
CA ALA A 183 -1.18 -2.42 7.66
C ALA A 183 -1.78 -1.11 8.20
N TRP A 184 -0.89 -0.22 8.64
CA TRP A 184 -1.22 1.11 9.14
C TRP A 184 -0.68 2.18 8.19
N SER A 185 -0.99 3.45 8.46
CA SER A 185 -0.59 4.58 7.60
C SER A 185 -0.05 5.79 8.36
N PHE A 186 0.12 5.71 9.69
CA PHE A 186 0.80 6.77 10.43
C PHE A 186 2.30 6.75 10.14
N ALA A 187 2.99 7.89 10.19
CA ALA A 187 4.40 7.99 9.80
C ALA A 187 5.38 7.07 10.58
N PHE A 188 4.99 6.60 11.78
CA PHE A 188 5.73 5.66 12.61
C PHE A 188 5.31 4.18 12.42
N THR A 189 4.43 3.89 11.46
CA THR A 189 3.92 2.53 11.15
C THR A 189 3.71 2.25 9.66
N ASP A 190 3.82 3.24 8.78
CA ASP A 190 3.52 3.11 7.34
C ASP A 190 4.53 2.27 6.54
N PHE A 191 5.57 1.76 7.21
CA PHE A 191 6.71 1.05 6.66
C PHE A 191 6.77 -0.44 7.04
N PHE A 192 5.76 -0.97 7.73
CA PHE A 192 5.66 -2.41 8.00
C PHE A 192 4.25 -2.98 7.79
N VAL A 193 4.20 -4.30 7.63
CA VAL A 193 2.98 -5.10 7.67
C VAL A 193 3.20 -6.25 8.63
N ILE A 194 2.29 -6.44 9.59
CA ILE A 194 2.32 -7.60 10.49
C ILE A 194 1.45 -8.70 9.89
N VAL A 195 1.94 -9.93 9.87
CA VAL A 195 1.25 -11.10 9.33
C VAL A 195 1.11 -12.15 10.43
N THR A 196 -0.13 -12.50 10.74
CA THR A 196 -0.53 -13.49 11.73
C THR A 196 -1.06 -14.73 11.01
N TYR A 197 -0.57 -15.91 11.40
CA TYR A 197 -1.00 -17.20 10.90
C TYR A 197 -1.64 -17.99 12.03
N HIS A 198 -2.96 -18.16 11.97
CA HIS A 198 -3.68 -19.11 12.83
C HIS A 198 -3.67 -20.47 12.14
N ILE A 199 -2.97 -21.44 12.70
CA ILE A 199 -2.73 -22.76 12.12
C ILE A 199 -3.42 -23.81 13.00
N THR A 200 -4.31 -24.60 12.41
CA THR A 200 -5.04 -25.69 13.08
C THR A 200 -4.61 -27.03 12.52
N ASN A 201 -4.29 -27.98 13.40
CA ASN A 201 -4.10 -29.37 13.01
C ASN A 201 -5.47 -30.04 12.80
N GLU A 202 -5.89 -30.24 11.57
CA GLU A 202 -7.13 -30.96 11.22
C GLU A 202 -6.87 -32.41 10.78
N SER A 203 -5.64 -32.91 10.94
CA SER A 203 -5.29 -34.31 10.70
C SER A 203 -5.77 -35.21 11.85
N ALA A 204 -5.68 -36.52 11.63
CA ALA A 204 -5.89 -37.51 12.70
C ALA A 204 -4.63 -37.72 13.57
N ASP A 205 -3.49 -37.16 13.20
CA ASP A 205 -2.19 -37.40 13.82
C ASP A 205 -1.80 -36.27 14.79
N THR A 206 -1.09 -36.63 15.86
CA THR A 206 -0.40 -35.63 16.70
C THR A 206 0.87 -35.17 16.00
N LEU A 207 0.94 -33.89 15.67
CA LEU A 207 2.15 -33.27 15.16
C LEU A 207 3.16 -33.11 16.30
N ARG A 208 4.44 -33.44 16.07
CA ARG A 208 5.53 -33.28 17.04
C ARG A 208 6.63 -32.41 16.48
N ASP A 209 7.38 -31.75 17.36
CA ASP A 209 8.49 -30.86 17.01
C ASP A 209 8.10 -29.83 15.91
N VAL A 210 6.96 -29.15 16.07
CA VAL A 210 6.40 -28.30 15.00
C VAL A 210 7.21 -27.01 14.87
N TYR A 211 7.78 -26.78 13.68
CA TYR A 211 8.39 -25.52 13.29
C TYR A 211 7.48 -24.78 12.32
N THR A 212 7.38 -23.47 12.47
CA THR A 212 6.70 -22.59 11.52
C THR A 212 7.69 -21.55 11.03
N GLY A 213 7.81 -21.37 9.73
CA GLY A 213 8.76 -20.44 9.14
C GLY A 213 8.22 -19.75 7.92
N ILE A 214 8.96 -18.76 7.47
CA ILE A 214 8.69 -18.03 6.25
C ILE A 214 9.90 -18.23 5.34
N TRP A 215 9.63 -18.79 4.16
CA TRP A 215 10.56 -18.80 3.04
C TRP A 215 10.41 -17.50 2.26
N THR A 216 11.52 -16.95 1.76
CA THR A 216 11.53 -15.71 0.98
C THR A 216 12.67 -15.70 -0.05
N ASP A 217 12.39 -15.31 -1.30
CA ASP A 217 13.39 -14.83 -2.25
C ASP A 217 13.37 -13.28 -2.23
N PHE A 218 14.34 -12.70 -1.53
CA PHE A 218 14.48 -11.25 -1.41
C PHE A 218 15.04 -10.66 -2.71
N VAL A 219 14.48 -9.55 -3.18
CA VAL A 219 15.00 -8.83 -4.35
C VAL A 219 14.87 -7.35 -4.11
N VAL A 220 15.93 -6.72 -3.58
CA VAL A 220 15.99 -5.27 -3.37
C VAL A 220 16.51 -4.61 -4.65
N ARG A 221 15.62 -4.11 -5.52
CA ARG A 221 15.94 -3.56 -6.85
C ARG A 221 14.97 -2.45 -7.28
N ASN A 222 15.45 -1.49 -8.07
CA ASN A 222 14.62 -0.44 -8.63
C ASN A 222 14.15 -0.82 -10.05
N VAL A 223 12.90 -1.25 -10.18
CA VAL A 223 12.31 -1.74 -11.43
C VAL A 223 12.16 -0.66 -12.52
N LYS A 224 12.32 0.62 -12.15
CA LYS A 224 12.32 1.76 -13.09
C LYS A 224 13.71 2.03 -13.66
N VAL A 225 14.76 1.51 -13.02
CA VAL A 225 16.16 1.56 -13.48
C VAL A 225 16.52 0.26 -14.21
N THR A 226 16.25 -0.89 -13.59
CA THR A 226 16.54 -2.21 -14.15
C THR A 226 15.27 -3.05 -14.23
N ALA A 227 14.87 -3.47 -15.43
CA ALA A 227 13.70 -4.32 -15.62
C ALA A 227 13.84 -5.67 -14.89
N PRO A 228 12.76 -6.22 -14.30
CA PRO A 228 12.78 -7.45 -13.51
C PRO A 228 12.92 -8.71 -14.37
N ARG A 229 14.08 -8.89 -15.02
CA ARG A 229 14.37 -9.99 -15.97
C ARG A 229 15.84 -10.39 -15.94
N GLY A 230 16.09 -11.69 -16.10
CA GLY A 230 17.44 -12.26 -16.21
C GLY A 230 18.17 -12.37 -14.87
N SER A 231 19.15 -13.26 -14.80
CA SER A 231 19.84 -13.61 -13.54
C SER A 231 20.51 -12.43 -12.84
N ALA A 232 20.98 -11.43 -13.58
CA ALA A 232 21.62 -10.23 -13.04
C ALA A 232 20.67 -9.35 -12.19
N PHE A 233 19.35 -9.46 -12.38
CA PHE A 233 18.36 -8.78 -11.55
C PHE A 233 18.34 -9.37 -10.13
N PHE A 234 18.14 -10.69 -10.06
CA PHE A 234 17.99 -11.48 -8.82
C PHE A 234 19.29 -11.72 -8.05
N SER A 235 20.47 -11.54 -8.67
CA SER A 235 21.77 -11.90 -8.06
C SER A 235 22.48 -10.75 -7.34
N ALA A 236 21.79 -9.64 -7.08
CA ALA A 236 22.40 -8.39 -6.61
C ALA A 236 22.28 -8.14 -5.09
N HIS A 237 21.37 -8.84 -4.41
CA HIS A 237 21.06 -8.56 -3.01
C HIS A 237 22.14 -9.11 -2.05
N GLY A 238 22.38 -8.39 -0.97
CA GLY A 238 23.03 -8.90 0.24
C GLY A 238 21.99 -9.31 1.27
N ASN A 239 22.34 -10.23 2.17
CA ASN A 239 21.48 -10.69 3.26
C ASN A 239 22.24 -10.65 4.60
N GLY A 240 21.51 -10.46 5.70
CA GLY A 240 22.05 -10.47 7.05
C GLY A 240 21.03 -10.87 8.11
N VAL A 241 21.48 -10.97 9.36
CA VAL A 241 20.64 -11.23 10.54
C VAL A 241 20.93 -10.16 11.60
N ILE A 242 19.91 -9.83 12.39
CA ILE A 242 20.01 -9.10 13.65
C ILE A 242 19.33 -9.99 14.70
N ASP A 243 20.07 -10.93 15.31
CA ASP A 243 19.42 -11.97 16.13
C ASP A 243 18.79 -11.38 17.39
N SER A 244 19.39 -10.34 17.97
CA SER A 244 18.84 -9.60 19.10
C SER A 244 17.44 -9.00 18.83
N LEU A 245 17.09 -8.78 17.57
CA LEU A 245 15.78 -8.30 17.11
C LEU A 245 14.95 -9.40 16.43
N ALA A 246 15.41 -10.66 16.45
CA ALA A 246 14.79 -11.80 15.76
C ALA A 246 14.52 -11.55 14.27
N SER A 247 15.46 -10.90 13.57
CA SER A 247 15.25 -10.39 12.23
C SER A 247 16.26 -10.94 11.22
N GLN A 248 15.78 -11.33 10.04
CA GLN A 248 16.57 -11.49 8.82
C GLN A 248 16.33 -10.28 7.95
N TYR A 249 17.34 -9.80 7.24
CA TYR A 249 17.20 -8.68 6.33
C TYR A 249 17.93 -8.88 5.01
N ALA A 250 17.54 -8.08 4.02
CA ALA A 250 18.19 -7.95 2.74
C ALA A 250 18.29 -6.47 2.32
N PHE A 251 19.26 -6.19 1.45
CA PHE A 251 19.56 -4.88 0.88
C PHE A 251 20.18 -5.04 -0.51
N ASP A 252 20.22 -3.97 -1.29
CA ASP A 252 20.92 -4.00 -2.56
C ASP A 252 22.44 -3.88 -2.36
N ALA A 253 23.20 -4.94 -2.64
CA ALA A 253 24.64 -4.94 -2.46
C ALA A 253 25.41 -4.52 -3.73
N ASN A 254 24.85 -4.66 -4.93
CA ASN A 254 25.56 -4.38 -6.19
C ASN A 254 24.66 -4.22 -7.44
N GLY A 255 23.37 -3.94 -7.28
CA GLY A 255 22.37 -3.89 -8.35
C GLY A 255 22.25 -2.52 -8.99
N ASP A 256 21.53 -1.61 -8.34
CA ASP A 256 21.20 -0.27 -8.79
C ASP A 256 21.76 0.78 -7.80
N ILE A 257 23.07 0.73 -7.54
CA ILE A 257 23.77 1.53 -6.51
C ILE A 257 23.34 3.02 -6.57
N GLY A 258 22.73 3.51 -5.47
CA GLY A 258 22.23 4.88 -5.34
C GLY A 258 20.77 5.09 -5.74
N PHE A 259 20.08 4.07 -6.26
CA PHE A 259 18.65 4.09 -6.64
C PHE A 259 17.77 3.14 -5.82
N THR A 260 18.38 2.39 -4.90
CA THR A 260 17.82 1.27 -4.10
C THR A 260 18.23 1.35 -2.64
N ASP A 261 18.56 2.55 -2.15
CA ASP A 261 19.11 2.82 -0.81
C ASP A 261 18.06 2.56 0.32
N SER A 262 17.73 1.28 0.51
CA SER A 262 16.73 0.75 1.41
C SER A 262 17.05 -0.68 1.87
N TYR A 263 16.32 -1.12 2.88
CA TYR A 263 16.38 -2.44 3.48
C TYR A 263 14.96 -3.03 3.56
N VAL A 264 14.88 -4.36 3.50
CA VAL A 264 13.72 -5.14 3.97
C VAL A 264 14.17 -6.10 5.06
N ALA A 265 13.34 -6.28 6.08
CA ALA A 265 13.50 -7.30 7.10
C ALA A 265 12.23 -8.11 7.29
N LEU A 266 12.40 -9.40 7.51
CA LEU A 266 11.41 -10.28 8.11
C LEU A 266 11.77 -10.41 9.59
N SER A 267 10.80 -10.27 10.49
CA SER A 267 11.02 -10.31 11.94
C SER A 267 10.00 -11.20 12.64
N TYR A 268 10.45 -12.12 13.50
CA TYR A 268 9.56 -12.90 14.36
C TYR A 268 9.11 -12.08 15.57
N LEU A 269 7.79 -12.04 15.81
CA LEU A 269 7.19 -11.29 16.91
C LEU A 269 6.75 -12.20 18.07
N GLY A 270 6.09 -13.33 17.77
CA GLY A 270 5.63 -14.27 18.79
C GLY A 270 4.90 -15.49 18.22
N THR A 271 4.70 -16.49 19.09
CA THR A 271 3.85 -17.66 18.89
C THR A 271 2.85 -17.68 20.03
N PHE A 272 1.58 -18.03 19.79
CA PHE A 272 0.63 -18.34 20.86
C PHE A 272 0.16 -19.77 20.76
N TYR A 273 0.17 -20.47 21.90
CA TYR A 273 -0.37 -21.82 22.00
C TYR A 273 -1.05 -21.99 23.35
N GLN A 274 -2.24 -22.59 23.37
CA GLN A 274 -3.05 -22.78 24.58
C GLN A 274 -3.19 -21.48 25.42
N ASN A 275 -3.39 -20.34 24.72
CA ASN A 275 -3.47 -18.97 25.27
C ASN A 275 -2.20 -18.45 25.97
N GLN A 276 -1.04 -19.08 25.75
CA GLN A 276 0.26 -18.62 26.29
C GLN A 276 1.15 -18.07 25.19
N LEU A 277 1.83 -16.95 25.45
CA LEU A 277 2.87 -16.41 24.57
C LEU A 277 4.12 -17.29 24.67
N ILE A 278 4.55 -17.84 23.55
CA ILE A 278 5.77 -18.63 23.39
C ILE A 278 6.79 -17.81 22.58
N ASN A 279 7.93 -17.51 23.20
CA ASN A 279 9.07 -16.86 22.61
C ASN A 279 10.34 -17.22 23.40
N ARG A 280 11.53 -16.77 22.96
CA ARG A 280 12.81 -17.08 23.63
C ARG A 280 12.93 -16.64 25.10
N LYS A 281 12.07 -15.75 25.59
CA LYS A 281 11.98 -15.30 26.99
C LYS A 281 11.05 -16.18 27.83
N THR A 282 9.91 -16.58 27.28
CA THR A 282 8.90 -17.39 27.99
C THR A 282 9.16 -18.90 27.89
N ASP A 283 9.75 -19.36 26.79
CA ASP A 283 10.24 -20.73 26.60
C ASP A 283 11.67 -20.71 26.00
N PRO A 284 12.71 -20.93 26.82
CA PRO A 284 14.09 -21.06 26.33
C PRO A 284 14.33 -22.26 25.40
N GLY A 285 13.42 -23.24 25.36
CA GLY A 285 13.44 -24.36 24.43
C GLY A 285 13.08 -23.94 23.01
N HIS A 286 12.16 -22.98 22.86
CA HIS A 286 11.75 -22.41 21.59
C HIS A 286 12.89 -21.60 20.94
N LYS A 287 13.30 -22.00 19.74
CA LYS A 287 14.41 -21.44 18.97
C LYS A 287 13.91 -20.62 17.79
N LEU A 288 14.78 -19.73 17.33
CA LEU A 288 14.69 -19.12 16.02
C LEU A 288 15.87 -19.62 15.18
N ASN A 289 15.57 -20.02 13.96
CA ASN A 289 16.49 -20.66 13.05
C ASN A 289 16.60 -19.84 11.77
N TYR A 290 17.82 -19.51 11.39
CA TYR A 290 18.13 -18.70 10.21
C TYR A 290 18.92 -19.52 9.19
N GLN A 291 18.44 -19.58 7.96
CA GLN A 291 19.08 -20.28 6.85
C GLN A 291 19.12 -19.40 5.60
N TYR A 292 20.19 -19.59 4.81
CA TYR A 292 20.30 -19.09 3.45
C TYR A 292 20.87 -20.19 2.55
N TRP A 293 20.38 -20.28 1.33
CA TRP A 293 20.92 -21.18 0.30
C TRP A 293 20.81 -20.53 -1.09
N GLY A 294 21.65 -20.96 -2.02
CA GLY A 294 21.63 -20.47 -3.39
C GLY A 294 20.58 -21.19 -4.22
N PHE A 295 19.91 -20.47 -5.12
CA PHE A 295 18.97 -21.05 -6.09
C PHE A 295 19.63 -22.11 -6.97
N ARG A 296 20.92 -21.96 -7.30
CA ARG A 296 21.77 -22.95 -8.00
C ARG A 296 23.22 -22.86 -7.51
N GLY A 297 23.94 -23.99 -7.49
CA GLY A 297 25.31 -24.06 -6.99
C GLY A 297 25.98 -25.41 -7.24
N ALA A 298 27.26 -25.52 -6.90
CA ALA A 298 28.05 -26.77 -7.04
C ALA A 298 28.17 -27.57 -5.71
N ASP A 299 27.84 -26.96 -4.58
CA ASP A 299 27.80 -27.62 -3.26
C ASP A 299 26.35 -27.97 -2.89
N PRO A 300 25.98 -29.27 -2.78
CA PRO A 300 24.64 -29.70 -2.38
C PRO A 300 24.15 -29.10 -1.05
N ALA A 301 25.05 -28.84 -0.09
CA ALA A 301 24.65 -28.22 1.19
C ALA A 301 24.15 -26.77 1.04
N SER A 302 24.43 -26.14 -0.10
CA SER A 302 24.00 -24.79 -0.47
C SER A 302 22.85 -24.73 -1.49
N LEU A 303 22.24 -25.87 -1.85
CA LEU A 303 21.11 -25.93 -2.78
C LEU A 303 19.74 -25.85 -2.07
N SER A 304 18.71 -25.55 -2.85
CA SER A 304 17.31 -25.69 -2.45
C SER A 304 17.00 -27.13 -2.01
N PRO A 305 16.27 -27.30 -0.90
CA PRO A 305 15.91 -28.63 -0.38
C PRO A 305 14.83 -29.30 -1.25
N ILE A 306 15.09 -30.52 -1.71
CA ILE A 306 14.26 -31.20 -2.73
C ILE A 306 13.21 -32.18 -2.16
N ASN A 307 13.04 -32.19 -0.84
CA ASN A 307 12.07 -33.04 -0.14
C ASN A 307 11.82 -32.55 1.29
N ASP A 308 10.74 -33.03 1.90
CA ASP A 308 10.32 -32.69 3.26
C ASP A 308 11.38 -32.91 4.34
N ALA A 309 12.22 -33.94 4.23
CA ALA A 309 13.25 -34.19 5.24
C ALA A 309 14.34 -33.11 5.22
N GLU A 310 14.73 -32.66 4.02
CA GLU A 310 15.65 -31.53 3.82
C GLU A 310 14.99 -30.19 4.18
N ARG A 311 13.73 -29.96 3.75
CA ARG A 311 12.95 -28.76 4.08
C ARG A 311 12.83 -28.62 5.61
N TYR A 312 12.46 -29.69 6.30
CA TYR A 312 12.38 -29.75 7.77
C TYR A 312 13.75 -29.54 8.44
N LEU A 313 14.84 -30.08 7.85
CA LEU A 313 16.19 -29.85 8.36
C LEU A 313 16.60 -28.37 8.27
N ARG A 314 16.22 -27.65 7.20
CA ARG A 314 16.38 -26.19 7.12
C ARG A 314 15.60 -25.48 8.22
N MET A 315 14.33 -25.85 8.47
CA MET A 315 13.51 -25.22 9.52
C MET A 315 14.01 -25.51 10.95
N SER A 316 14.58 -26.70 11.19
CA SER A 316 15.00 -27.15 12.53
C SER A 316 16.47 -26.87 12.90
N THR A 317 17.24 -26.23 12.01
CA THR A 317 18.65 -25.88 12.26
C THR A 317 18.94 -24.42 11.91
N SER A 318 19.92 -23.79 12.55
CA SER A 318 20.35 -22.42 12.26
C SER A 318 21.80 -22.35 11.82
N MET A 319 22.09 -21.43 10.91
CA MET A 319 23.43 -20.85 10.74
C MET A 319 23.73 -19.86 11.88
N THR A 320 25.01 -19.53 12.11
CA THR A 320 25.39 -18.51 13.08
C THR A 320 25.32 -17.11 12.45
N GLU A 321 25.02 -16.07 13.25
CA GLU A 321 25.02 -14.68 12.79
C GLU A 321 26.39 -14.27 12.21
N ALA A 322 27.49 -14.75 12.82
CA ALA A 322 28.84 -14.52 12.33
C ALA A 322 29.11 -15.18 10.96
N ASP A 323 28.66 -16.42 10.74
CA ASP A 323 28.74 -17.07 9.42
C ASP A 323 27.94 -16.29 8.38
N ILE A 324 26.73 -15.84 8.74
CA ILE A 324 25.83 -15.11 7.85
C ILE A 324 26.47 -13.78 7.43
N GLN A 325 26.93 -12.98 8.39
CA GLN A 325 27.50 -11.66 8.12
C GLN A 325 28.78 -11.71 7.25
N VAL A 326 29.54 -12.81 7.30
CA VAL A 326 30.73 -13.03 6.46
C VAL A 326 30.39 -13.55 5.06
N LYS A 327 29.37 -14.41 4.93
CA LYS A 327 29.06 -15.15 3.68
C LYS A 327 28.01 -14.46 2.81
N TYR A 328 26.94 -13.93 3.40
CA TYR A 328 25.71 -13.57 2.69
C TYR A 328 25.47 -12.07 2.51
N THR A 329 26.21 -11.21 3.20
CA THR A 329 26.21 -9.74 2.98
C THR A 329 26.63 -9.33 1.57
N LYS A 330 27.40 -10.18 0.88
CA LYS A 330 27.82 -9.98 -0.52
C LYS A 330 26.65 -10.26 -1.47
N ALA A 331 26.64 -9.61 -2.63
CA ALA A 331 25.69 -9.88 -3.71
C ALA A 331 25.57 -11.39 -4.03
N GLY A 332 24.34 -11.89 -4.19
CA GLY A 332 24.05 -13.23 -4.68
C GLY A 332 22.56 -13.42 -4.97
N ASN A 333 22.19 -14.56 -5.54
CA ASN A 333 20.80 -15.01 -5.69
C ASN A 333 20.57 -16.13 -4.66
N ARG A 334 19.69 -15.89 -3.68
CA ARG A 334 19.51 -16.75 -2.52
C ARG A 334 18.07 -16.77 -2.03
N SER A 335 17.65 -17.96 -1.61
CA SER A 335 16.52 -18.08 -0.70
C SER A 335 16.96 -17.78 0.73
N ALA A 336 16.04 -17.18 1.49
CA ALA A 336 16.09 -17.00 2.93
C ALA A 336 15.01 -17.86 3.60
N MET A 337 15.28 -18.29 4.82
CA MET A 337 14.30 -18.95 5.69
C MET A 337 14.52 -18.52 7.13
N MET A 338 13.47 -17.97 7.75
CA MET A 338 13.37 -17.80 9.19
C MET A 338 12.31 -18.75 9.72
N ALA A 339 12.68 -19.64 10.63
CA ALA A 339 11.74 -20.55 11.29
C ALA A 339 11.77 -20.38 12.81
N ALA A 340 10.61 -20.51 13.43
CA ALA A 340 10.38 -20.49 14.87
C ALA A 340 9.87 -21.86 15.33
N GLY A 341 10.41 -22.38 16.43
CA GLY A 341 10.03 -23.69 16.96
C GLY A 341 11.14 -24.38 17.77
N PRO A 342 10.92 -25.60 18.26
CA PRO A 342 9.71 -26.38 18.06
C PRO A 342 8.58 -25.96 19.02
N LEU A 343 7.32 -26.18 18.63
CA LEU A 343 6.26 -26.54 19.57
C LEU A 343 6.35 -28.06 19.79
N ALA A 344 6.42 -28.50 21.05
CA ALA A 344 6.70 -29.91 21.37
C ALA A 344 5.66 -30.88 20.78
N SER A 345 4.38 -30.53 20.84
CA SER A 345 3.30 -31.27 20.20
C SER A 345 2.03 -30.44 19.99
N VAL A 346 1.33 -30.69 18.88
CA VAL A 346 -0.01 -30.14 18.57
C VAL A 346 -0.94 -31.31 18.23
N ALA A 347 -1.96 -31.56 19.04
CA ALA A 347 -2.90 -32.67 18.85
C ALA A 347 -3.96 -32.36 17.77
N PRO A 348 -4.68 -33.37 17.26
CA PRO A 348 -5.83 -33.18 16.39
C PRO A 348 -6.86 -32.21 16.98
N GLY A 349 -7.24 -31.21 16.20
CA GLY A 349 -8.18 -30.15 16.57
C GLY A 349 -7.57 -28.99 17.37
N GLU A 350 -6.28 -29.04 17.75
CA GLU A 350 -5.61 -27.91 18.40
C GLU A 350 -5.12 -26.88 17.38
N SER A 351 -5.16 -25.61 17.78
CA SER A 351 -4.69 -24.46 17.00
C SER A 351 -3.56 -23.73 17.73
N PHE A 352 -2.66 -23.13 16.95
CA PHE A 352 -1.65 -22.19 17.43
C PHE A 352 -1.58 -20.98 16.49
N GLU A 353 -1.04 -19.88 16.99
CA GLU A 353 -0.82 -18.65 16.23
C GLU A 353 0.69 -18.40 16.09
N VAL A 354 1.14 -17.94 14.93
CA VAL A 354 2.51 -17.45 14.71
C VAL A 354 2.47 -16.08 14.03
N VAL A 355 3.29 -15.14 14.50
CA VAL A 355 3.26 -13.74 14.06
C VAL A 355 4.64 -13.27 13.61
N PHE A 356 4.68 -12.75 12.39
CA PHE A 356 5.84 -12.11 11.78
C PHE A 356 5.54 -10.66 11.39
N ALA A 357 6.55 -9.80 11.29
CA ALA A 357 6.46 -8.53 10.59
C ALA A 357 7.34 -8.55 9.34
N ILE A 358 6.85 -7.96 8.26
CA ILE A 358 7.68 -7.52 7.14
C ILE A 358 7.88 -6.02 7.28
N VAL A 359 9.13 -5.58 7.38
CA VAL A 359 9.52 -4.22 7.76
C VAL A 359 10.47 -3.67 6.70
N CYS A 360 10.20 -2.49 6.18
CA CYS A 360 11.13 -1.78 5.30
C CYS A 360 11.69 -0.53 5.97
N ALA A 361 12.84 -0.07 5.48
CA ALA A 361 13.44 1.18 5.90
C ALA A 361 14.33 1.75 4.79
N LYS A 362 14.61 3.04 4.83
CA LYS A 362 15.66 3.64 4.00
C LYS A 362 17.03 3.33 4.60
N LYS A 363 18.07 3.36 3.76
CA LYS A 363 19.46 3.36 4.22
C LYS A 363 19.84 4.75 4.68
N THR A 364 20.38 4.85 5.88
CA THR A 364 20.93 6.11 6.39
C THR A 364 22.32 6.37 5.78
N GLY A 365 22.59 7.61 5.34
CA GLY A 365 23.91 8.05 4.87
C GLY A 365 24.27 7.71 3.41
N PHE A 366 25.33 8.36 2.90
CA PHE A 366 25.69 8.40 1.49
C PHE A 366 26.66 7.30 1.01
N GLU A 367 27.20 6.50 1.93
CA GLU A 367 28.07 5.39 1.54
C GLU A 367 27.28 4.25 0.89
N ALA A 368 27.93 3.47 0.04
CA ALA A 368 27.32 2.36 -0.68
C ALA A 368 26.69 1.33 0.29
N ALA A 369 25.49 0.85 -0.03
CA ALA A 369 24.77 -0.16 0.74
C ALA A 369 25.57 -1.47 0.91
N ALA A 370 26.44 -1.80 -0.06
CA ALA A 370 27.39 -2.90 -0.03
C ALA A 370 28.29 -3.01 1.23
N LEU A 371 28.45 -1.91 1.98
CA LEU A 371 29.26 -1.88 3.20
C LEU A 371 28.49 -2.37 4.44
N ASP A 372 27.16 -2.37 4.39
CA ASP A 372 26.24 -2.88 5.40
C ASP A 372 26.59 -2.51 6.86
N LYS A 373 26.94 -1.24 7.07
CA LYS A 373 27.41 -0.74 8.36
C LYS A 373 26.28 -0.60 9.39
N PRO A 374 26.57 -0.63 10.71
CA PRO A 374 25.58 -0.36 11.75
C PRO A 374 24.88 0.99 11.57
N GLU A 375 25.62 2.04 11.17
CA GLU A 375 25.10 3.39 10.97
C GLU A 375 24.13 3.48 9.79
N GLN A 376 24.26 2.58 8.80
CA GLN A 376 23.36 2.51 7.63
C GLN A 376 22.01 1.85 7.96
N LYS A 377 21.93 1.09 9.07
CA LYS A 377 20.77 0.32 9.51
C LYS A 377 19.94 0.97 10.64
N VAL A 378 20.24 2.21 11.02
CA VAL A 378 19.57 2.89 12.15
C VAL A 378 18.04 2.97 11.94
N ASP A 379 17.61 3.34 10.74
CA ASP A 379 16.20 3.40 10.38
C ASP A 379 15.55 2.00 10.38
N LEU A 380 16.25 0.97 9.89
CA LEU A 380 15.77 -0.42 9.91
C LEU A 380 15.55 -0.94 11.34
N ILE A 381 16.53 -0.72 12.23
CA ILE A 381 16.48 -1.12 13.63
C ILE A 381 15.32 -0.41 14.34
N THR A 382 15.14 0.89 14.09
CA THR A 382 14.05 1.71 14.62
C THR A 382 12.69 1.19 14.14
N ASN A 383 12.58 0.88 12.85
CA ASN A 383 11.34 0.41 12.23
C ASN A 383 10.95 -1.00 12.71
N ILE A 384 11.93 -1.89 12.93
CA ILE A 384 11.70 -3.21 13.57
C ILE A 384 11.21 -3.01 15.02
N GLY A 385 11.74 -2.03 15.74
CA GLY A 385 11.27 -1.61 17.05
C GLY A 385 9.78 -1.24 17.04
N TRP A 386 9.36 -0.36 16.12
CA TRP A 386 7.95 0.03 15.98
C TRP A 386 7.01 -1.13 15.65
N ALA A 387 7.42 -2.03 14.75
CA ALA A 387 6.63 -3.23 14.44
C ALA A 387 6.45 -4.15 15.66
N ARG A 388 7.51 -4.30 16.47
CA ARG A 388 7.50 -5.07 17.72
C ARG A 388 6.60 -4.42 18.78
N SER A 389 6.75 -3.12 19.02
CA SER A 389 5.92 -2.41 20.00
C SER A 389 4.45 -2.36 19.60
N THR A 390 4.15 -2.28 18.31
CA THR A 390 2.77 -2.39 17.78
C THR A 390 2.16 -3.75 18.11
N PHE A 391 2.87 -4.85 17.85
CA PHE A 391 2.41 -6.19 18.23
C PHE A 391 2.29 -6.41 19.75
N GLN A 392 3.22 -5.85 20.52
CA GLN A 392 3.20 -5.92 21.98
C GLN A 392 1.99 -5.18 22.55
N GLY A 393 1.68 -3.99 22.03
CA GLY A 393 0.67 -3.10 22.59
C GLY A 393 1.01 -2.79 24.04
N GLU A 394 0.16 -3.27 24.95
CA GLU A 394 0.32 -3.12 26.40
C GLU A 394 1.37 -4.08 27.00
N ASP A 395 1.75 -5.17 26.33
CA ASP A 395 2.76 -6.15 26.78
C ASP A 395 4.19 -5.59 26.62
N VAL A 396 4.49 -4.47 27.28
CA VAL A 396 5.74 -3.70 27.17
C VAL A 396 6.95 -4.58 27.44
N ASN A 397 6.82 -5.53 28.38
CA ASN A 397 7.91 -6.44 28.71
C ASN A 397 7.92 -7.75 27.90
N ASN A 398 6.91 -8.02 27.07
CA ASN A 398 6.77 -9.19 26.18
C ASN A 398 6.78 -10.55 26.91
N ASN A 399 6.08 -10.65 28.04
CA ASN A 399 5.87 -11.88 28.80
C ASN A 399 4.48 -12.52 28.56
N GLY A 400 3.54 -11.82 27.93
CA GLY A 400 2.18 -12.29 27.70
C GLY A 400 1.25 -12.22 28.92
N VAL A 401 1.59 -11.42 29.93
CA VAL A 401 0.82 -11.15 31.15
C VAL A 401 0.56 -9.65 31.25
N LEU A 402 -0.59 -9.25 31.81
CA LEU A 402 -0.86 -7.84 32.10
C LEU A 402 -0.24 -7.45 33.44
N ASP A 403 0.92 -6.78 33.42
CA ASP A 403 1.61 -6.36 34.63
C ASP A 403 1.09 -5.00 35.17
N PRO A 404 1.30 -4.68 36.47
CA PRO A 404 0.84 -3.42 37.06
C PRO A 404 1.44 -2.19 36.36
N GLY A 405 0.58 -1.41 35.69
CA GLY A 405 0.95 -0.21 34.93
C GLY A 405 1.01 -0.41 33.41
N GLU A 406 0.78 -1.63 32.91
CA GLU A 406 0.67 -1.92 31.48
C GLU A 406 -0.75 -1.70 30.92
N ASP A 407 -1.80 -1.80 31.75
CA ASP A 407 -3.21 -1.53 31.40
C ASP A 407 -3.43 -0.03 31.09
N ALA A 408 -3.23 0.35 29.83
CA ALA A 408 -3.16 1.74 29.42
C ALA A 408 -4.55 2.37 29.30
N ASN A 409 -5.57 1.55 29.03
CA ASN A 409 -6.96 1.95 28.85
C ASN A 409 -7.90 1.57 30.03
N ASN A 410 -7.39 0.86 31.04
CA ASN A 410 -8.08 0.44 32.28
C ASN A 410 -9.23 -0.57 32.05
N ASN A 411 -9.06 -1.52 31.11
CA ASN A 411 -10.08 -2.55 30.84
C ASN A 411 -9.77 -3.93 31.48
N GLY A 412 -8.59 -4.13 32.06
CA GLY A 412 -8.17 -5.39 32.68
C GLY A 412 -7.84 -6.53 31.72
N ILE A 413 -7.61 -6.25 30.43
CA ILE A 413 -7.32 -7.21 29.35
C ILE A 413 -6.05 -6.75 28.63
N LEU A 414 -5.03 -7.61 28.55
CA LEU A 414 -3.81 -7.31 27.79
C LEU A 414 -4.12 -7.08 26.31
N ASN A 415 -4.03 -5.84 25.83
CA ASN A 415 -4.32 -5.51 24.44
C ASN A 415 -3.05 -5.44 23.58
N ARG A 416 -3.07 -6.20 22.48
CA ARG A 416 -2.07 -6.17 21.40
C ARG A 416 -2.57 -5.36 20.23
N TYR A 417 -1.65 -4.94 19.34
CA TYR A 417 -1.95 -4.12 18.16
C TYR A 417 -2.52 -2.73 18.49
N ILE A 418 -2.47 -2.34 19.77
CA ILE A 418 -2.83 -1.03 20.25
C ILE A 418 -1.64 -0.09 20.03
N VAL A 419 -1.89 1.03 19.36
CA VAL A 419 -0.94 2.11 19.14
C VAL A 419 -1.61 3.43 19.50
N PRO A 420 -0.87 4.43 20.01
CA PRO A 420 -1.41 5.77 20.11
C PRO A 420 -1.78 6.27 18.71
N THR A 421 -2.88 6.99 18.58
CA THR A 421 -3.40 7.44 17.28
C THR A 421 -3.37 8.97 17.19
N PRO A 422 -2.77 9.56 16.14
CA PRO A 422 -2.93 10.98 15.88
C PRO A 422 -4.40 11.36 15.67
N PRO A 423 -4.74 12.66 15.73
CA PRO A 423 -6.06 13.15 15.42
C PRO A 423 -6.52 12.67 14.03
N ASN A 424 -7.82 12.41 13.88
CA ASN A 424 -8.41 11.95 12.63
C ASN A 424 -7.99 12.86 11.46
N SER A 425 -7.58 12.27 10.33
CA SER A 425 -7.25 13.04 9.12
C SER A 425 -8.42 13.95 8.74
N PRO A 426 -8.18 15.25 8.50
CA PRO A 426 -9.23 16.14 8.03
C PRO A 426 -9.63 15.74 6.61
N ARG A 427 -10.94 15.71 6.29
CA ARG A 427 -11.37 15.58 4.90
C ARG A 427 -10.97 16.84 4.15
N ILE A 428 -10.20 16.70 3.07
CA ILE A 428 -9.75 17.81 2.24
C ILE A 428 -10.52 17.92 0.92
N LYS A 429 -10.41 19.06 0.24
CA LYS A 429 -10.88 19.29 -1.12
C LYS A 429 -9.98 20.30 -1.83
N VAL A 430 -9.51 19.93 -3.00
CA VAL A 430 -8.73 20.81 -3.89
C VAL A 430 -9.65 21.44 -4.92
N VAL A 431 -9.52 22.76 -5.10
CA VAL A 431 -10.24 23.53 -6.13
C VAL A 431 -9.20 24.26 -6.97
N PRO A 432 -8.84 23.74 -8.15
CA PRO A 432 -7.92 24.41 -9.04
C PRO A 432 -8.56 25.64 -9.71
N GLY A 433 -7.73 26.59 -10.13
CA GLY A 433 -8.10 27.74 -10.95
C GLY A 433 -6.92 28.23 -11.78
N ASP A 434 -7.07 29.38 -12.45
CA ASP A 434 -5.99 29.94 -13.27
C ASP A 434 -4.82 30.38 -12.40
N ARG A 435 -3.66 29.72 -12.59
CA ARG A 435 -2.41 29.92 -11.84
C ARG A 435 -2.56 29.80 -10.32
N MET A 436 -3.58 29.10 -9.83
CA MET A 436 -3.78 28.89 -8.40
C MET A 436 -4.51 27.58 -8.07
N VAL A 437 -4.39 27.16 -6.81
CA VAL A 437 -5.25 26.13 -6.21
C VAL A 437 -5.68 26.63 -4.84
N SER A 438 -6.96 26.47 -4.52
CA SER A 438 -7.50 26.64 -3.16
C SER A 438 -7.72 25.26 -2.53
N LEU A 439 -7.09 25.04 -1.39
CA LEU A 439 -7.19 23.81 -0.59
C LEU A 439 -8.11 24.06 0.60
N TYR A 440 -9.15 23.25 0.74
CA TYR A 440 -10.15 23.35 1.80
C TYR A 440 -10.11 22.13 2.70
N TRP A 441 -10.40 22.27 4.00
CA TRP A 441 -10.52 21.10 4.89
C TRP A 441 -11.55 21.25 6.02
N THR A 442 -11.98 20.10 6.55
CA THR A 442 -12.91 19.98 7.68
C THR A 442 -12.20 20.05 9.03
N LYS A 443 -12.92 20.49 10.07
CA LYS A 443 -12.41 20.57 11.44
C LYS A 443 -12.68 19.35 12.36
N ALA A 444 -12.97 18.18 11.77
CA ALA A 444 -13.32 16.99 12.57
C ALA A 444 -12.16 16.53 13.49
N SER A 445 -10.93 16.77 13.06
CA SER A 445 -9.69 16.45 13.78
C SER A 445 -9.65 17.02 15.20
N GLU A 446 -10.13 18.25 15.41
CA GLU A 446 -10.19 18.96 16.71
C GLU A 446 -11.06 18.27 17.78
N GLN A 447 -11.88 17.29 17.41
CA GLN A 447 -12.74 16.55 18.33
C GLN A 447 -12.31 15.09 18.50
N SER A 448 -11.18 14.70 17.89
CA SER A 448 -10.59 13.37 18.03
C SER A 448 -10.21 13.10 19.48
N VAL A 449 -10.38 11.84 19.90
CA VAL A 449 -9.95 11.34 21.20
C VAL A 449 -8.99 10.20 20.93
N ASP A 450 -7.77 10.30 21.44
CA ASP A 450 -6.80 9.20 21.33
C ASP A 450 -7.25 8.01 22.22
N PRO A 451 -7.32 6.77 21.70
CA PRO A 451 -7.81 5.60 22.45
C PRO A 451 -7.00 5.22 23.68
N ILE A 452 -5.74 5.68 23.80
CA ILE A 452 -4.79 5.23 24.83
C ILE A 452 -4.72 6.22 25.99
N SER A 453 -4.70 7.52 25.70
CA SER A 453 -4.77 8.61 26.67
C SER A 453 -6.21 8.93 27.08
N ASN A 454 -7.19 8.63 26.22
CA ASN A 454 -8.57 9.10 26.31
C ASN A 454 -8.69 10.64 26.40
N LEU A 455 -7.69 11.35 25.85
CA LEU A 455 -7.63 12.81 25.81
C LEU A 455 -8.00 13.34 24.43
N ARG A 456 -8.44 14.61 24.41
CA ARG A 456 -8.44 15.45 23.21
C ARG A 456 -7.18 16.29 23.25
N ASP A 457 -6.23 15.94 22.40
CA ASP A 457 -4.84 16.41 22.40
C ASP A 457 -4.39 17.01 21.06
N PHE A 458 -5.32 17.14 20.10
CA PHE A 458 -5.16 17.93 18.87
C PHE A 458 -4.49 19.29 19.16
N GLU A 459 -3.46 19.60 18.37
CA GLU A 459 -2.66 20.81 18.50
C GLU A 459 -2.69 21.66 17.22
N GLY A 460 -2.77 21.06 16.03
CA GLY A 460 -2.80 21.84 14.80
C GLY A 460 -2.93 21.07 13.50
N TYR A 461 -2.79 21.81 12.40
CA TYR A 461 -2.77 21.31 11.02
C TYR A 461 -1.43 21.61 10.34
N ARG A 462 -0.93 20.69 9.52
CA ARG A 462 0.19 20.91 8.58
C ARG A 462 -0.30 20.80 7.15
N ILE A 463 0.25 21.63 6.27
CA ILE A 463 -0.16 21.74 4.87
C ILE A 463 1.06 21.44 3.98
N PHE A 464 0.90 20.52 3.05
CA PHE A 464 1.97 20.06 2.17
C PHE A 464 1.65 20.28 0.68
N LYS A 465 2.69 20.47 -0.13
CA LYS A 465 2.61 20.51 -1.60
C LYS A 465 3.86 19.87 -2.23
N THR A 466 3.73 19.24 -3.40
CA THR A 466 4.88 18.84 -4.24
C THR A 466 5.45 20.02 -5.02
N ASP A 467 6.71 19.97 -5.43
CA ASP A 467 7.31 20.99 -6.28
C ASP A 467 6.94 20.83 -7.76
N LEU A 468 7.28 21.84 -8.57
CA LEU A 468 7.02 21.84 -10.02
C LEU A 468 7.87 20.76 -10.73
N GLY A 469 7.22 19.73 -11.27
CA GLY A 469 7.90 18.66 -12.01
C GLY A 469 8.33 17.47 -11.16
N ASP A 470 7.99 17.45 -9.86
CA ASP A 470 8.16 16.25 -9.02
C ASP A 470 7.42 15.04 -9.61
N GLU A 471 6.30 15.26 -10.33
CA GLU A 471 5.54 14.17 -10.96
C GLU A 471 6.32 13.39 -12.04
N LEU A 472 7.39 13.97 -12.57
CA LEU A 472 8.27 13.36 -13.57
C LEU A 472 9.38 12.52 -12.94
N ASP A 473 9.75 12.82 -11.68
CA ASP A 473 10.74 12.06 -10.94
C ASP A 473 10.11 10.82 -10.31
N LEU A 474 9.92 9.82 -11.16
CA LEU A 474 9.40 8.52 -10.76
C LEU A 474 10.35 7.75 -9.82
N THR A 475 11.58 8.21 -9.55
CA THR A 475 12.49 7.53 -8.60
C THR A 475 12.19 7.90 -7.14
N ARG A 476 11.53 9.03 -6.91
CA ARG A 476 11.10 9.48 -5.58
C ARG A 476 9.65 9.10 -5.32
N SER A 477 9.34 8.87 -4.05
CA SER A 477 7.97 8.58 -3.61
C SER A 477 7.17 9.86 -3.38
N LEU A 478 5.84 9.77 -3.36
CA LEU A 478 4.98 10.91 -3.05
C LEU A 478 5.29 11.49 -1.65
N ASN A 479 5.61 10.65 -0.67
CA ASN A 479 6.03 11.08 0.67
C ASN A 479 7.34 11.88 0.64
N ASP A 480 8.28 11.56 -0.26
CA ASP A 480 9.52 12.31 -0.45
C ASP A 480 9.32 13.60 -1.25
N GLN A 481 8.27 13.69 -2.05
CA GLN A 481 7.92 14.84 -2.89
C GLN A 481 7.11 15.89 -2.12
N LEU A 482 6.19 15.49 -1.25
CA LEU A 482 5.38 16.41 -0.44
C LEU A 482 6.25 17.19 0.55
N LYS A 483 6.30 18.53 0.39
CA LYS A 483 7.03 19.46 1.26
C LYS A 483 6.06 20.25 2.13
N LEU A 484 6.43 20.46 3.39
CA LEU A 484 5.69 21.31 4.32
C LEU A 484 5.72 22.76 3.81
N VAL A 485 4.55 23.36 3.59
CA VAL A 485 4.39 24.75 3.14
C VAL A 485 3.93 25.66 4.27
N ALA A 486 3.05 25.17 5.15
CA ALA A 486 2.55 25.91 6.29
C ALA A 486 2.16 24.98 7.44
N GLN A 487 2.21 25.49 8.67
CA GLN A 487 1.68 24.86 9.87
C GLN A 487 0.84 25.90 10.61
N PHE A 488 -0.32 25.49 11.12
CA PHE A 488 -1.22 26.29 11.95
C PHE A 488 -1.57 25.52 13.21
N ASP A 489 -1.42 26.14 14.38
CA ASP A 489 -1.52 25.47 15.68
C ASP A 489 -2.21 26.33 16.74
N LEU A 490 -2.67 25.73 17.83
CA LEU A 490 -3.41 26.43 18.87
C LEU A 490 -2.53 27.49 19.56
N ALA A 491 -3.08 28.67 19.79
CA ALA A 491 -2.38 29.77 20.45
C ALA A 491 -2.72 29.84 21.95
N GLY A 492 -1.74 30.27 22.75
CA GLY A 492 -1.87 30.45 24.20
C GLY A 492 -1.49 29.21 25.03
N ASN A 493 -0.67 28.31 24.50
CA ASN A 493 -0.22 27.08 25.19
C ASN A 493 1.32 26.92 25.06
N PRO A 494 1.97 25.96 25.76
CA PRO A 494 3.44 25.80 25.71
C PRO A 494 3.94 24.96 24.51
N TRP A 495 3.06 24.55 23.60
CA TRP A 495 3.35 23.62 22.50
C TRP A 495 3.45 24.35 21.15
N GLY A 496 4.11 23.69 20.19
CA GLY A 496 4.20 24.19 18.81
C GLY A 496 4.83 25.59 18.64
N PHE A 497 4.32 26.34 17.67
CA PHE A 497 4.71 27.70 17.31
C PHE A 497 3.67 28.77 17.74
N ASN A 498 2.51 28.37 18.26
CA ASN A 498 1.43 29.25 18.69
C ASN A 498 0.93 30.21 17.58
N THR A 499 0.91 29.76 16.32
CA THR A 499 0.54 30.59 15.15
C THR A 499 -0.94 31.01 15.14
N GLY A 500 -1.81 30.21 15.78
CA GLY A 500 -3.25 30.41 15.83
C GLY A 500 -3.98 29.81 14.62
N LEU A 501 -5.24 29.44 14.83
CA LEU A 501 -6.17 29.01 13.77
C LEU A 501 -7.01 30.18 13.24
N GLU A 502 -6.51 31.41 13.31
CA GLU A 502 -7.19 32.62 12.83
C GLU A 502 -6.76 33.01 11.42
N THR A 503 -7.67 33.63 10.65
CA THR A 503 -7.45 34.07 9.28
C THR A 503 -6.22 34.97 9.16
N SER A 504 -5.23 34.54 8.37
CA SER A 504 -3.94 35.21 8.23
C SER A 504 -3.27 34.90 6.89
N GLY A 505 -2.92 35.94 6.13
CA GLY A 505 -2.26 35.79 4.83
C GLY A 505 -3.09 34.96 3.84
N ALA A 506 -2.53 33.83 3.39
CA ALA A 506 -3.18 32.88 2.49
C ALA A 506 -4.15 31.90 3.19
N PHE A 507 -4.15 31.86 4.53
CA PHE A 507 -5.01 31.00 5.34
C PHE A 507 -6.28 31.73 5.77
N SER A 508 -7.42 31.07 5.66
CA SER A 508 -8.72 31.58 6.09
C SER A 508 -9.45 30.58 6.98
N ASN A 509 -9.84 31.03 8.17
CA ASN A 509 -10.79 30.35 9.02
C ASN A 509 -12.21 30.74 8.60
N LEU A 510 -12.95 29.75 8.09
CA LEU A 510 -14.31 29.87 7.59
C LEU A 510 -15.33 29.30 8.60
N THR A 511 -14.93 29.00 9.84
CA THR A 511 -15.79 28.33 10.84
C THR A 511 -17.10 29.05 11.14
N ALA A 512 -17.13 30.38 11.04
CA ALA A 512 -18.35 31.17 11.22
C ALA A 512 -19.37 31.01 10.07
N SER A 513 -18.90 30.67 8.86
CA SER A 513 -19.70 30.43 7.67
C SER A 513 -19.05 29.35 6.78
N PRO A 514 -19.11 28.06 7.17
CA PRO A 514 -18.41 26.99 6.46
C PRO A 514 -18.92 26.82 5.02
N VAL A 515 -18.00 26.48 4.11
CA VAL A 515 -18.31 26.28 2.68
C VAL A 515 -18.73 24.84 2.41
N THR A 516 -19.68 24.66 1.51
CA THR A 516 -20.09 23.36 0.92
C THR A 516 -19.96 23.45 -0.59
N PHE A 517 -19.78 22.33 -1.28
CA PHE A 517 -19.67 22.29 -2.74
C PHE A 517 -20.85 21.55 -3.37
N GLU A 518 -21.08 21.75 -4.66
CA GLU A 518 -22.12 21.01 -5.38
C GLU A 518 -21.85 19.48 -5.33
N GLY A 519 -22.90 18.70 -5.11
CA GLY A 519 -22.82 17.25 -4.90
C GLY A 519 -22.22 16.81 -3.55
N ASP A 520 -21.83 17.74 -2.67
CA ASP A 520 -21.01 17.47 -1.49
C ASP A 520 -21.56 18.16 -0.23
N THR A 521 -22.12 17.37 0.68
CA THR A 521 -22.69 17.84 1.95
C THR A 521 -21.65 18.17 3.02
N THR A 522 -20.36 17.95 2.74
CA THR A 522 -19.25 18.19 3.67
C THR A 522 -19.08 19.70 3.91
N ARG A 523 -19.00 20.09 5.18
CA ARG A 523 -18.75 21.48 5.59
C ARG A 523 -17.25 21.72 5.78
N TYR A 524 -16.67 22.52 4.90
CA TYR A 524 -15.27 22.92 4.94
C TYR A 524 -15.12 24.20 5.78
N HIS A 525 -14.26 24.11 6.79
CA HIS A 525 -14.11 25.14 7.83
C HIS A 525 -12.83 25.96 7.69
N TYR A 526 -11.89 25.48 6.88
CA TYR A 526 -10.61 26.12 6.63
C TYR A 526 -10.30 26.14 5.13
N ARG A 527 -9.51 27.14 4.71
CA ARG A 527 -9.00 27.31 3.35
C ARG A 527 -7.55 27.79 3.39
N TYR A 528 -6.73 27.32 2.46
CA TYR A 528 -5.42 27.86 2.15
C TYR A 528 -5.26 28.05 0.63
N ASP A 529 -4.78 29.23 0.21
CA ASP A 529 -4.58 29.55 -1.20
C ASP A 529 -3.13 29.44 -1.64
N PHE A 530 -2.90 28.78 -2.77
CA PHE A 530 -1.61 28.65 -3.44
C PHE A 530 -1.62 29.47 -4.74
N PRO A 531 -1.31 30.79 -4.70
CA PRO A 531 -1.21 31.61 -5.90
C PRO A 531 0.12 31.40 -6.65
N GLY A 532 0.15 31.74 -7.93
CA GLY A 532 1.38 31.77 -8.75
C GLY A 532 1.84 30.43 -9.30
N LEU A 533 1.01 29.39 -9.19
CA LEU A 533 1.25 28.07 -9.78
C LEU A 533 1.30 28.15 -11.32
N LYS A 534 1.88 27.13 -11.96
CA LYS A 534 1.97 27.05 -13.42
C LYS A 534 0.88 26.13 -13.97
N ASN A 535 0.04 26.65 -14.86
CA ASN A 535 -1.01 25.86 -15.51
C ASN A 535 -0.42 24.66 -16.26
N GLY A 536 -1.21 23.59 -16.34
CA GLY A 536 -0.87 22.36 -17.05
C GLY A 536 0.07 21.41 -16.29
N TRP A 537 0.79 21.89 -15.27
CA TRP A 537 1.58 21.04 -14.36
C TRP A 537 0.70 20.38 -13.30
N MET A 538 1.11 19.20 -12.82
CA MET A 538 0.43 18.56 -11.69
C MET A 538 1.02 19.07 -10.37
N TYR A 539 0.18 19.21 -9.35
CA TYR A 539 0.64 19.35 -7.97
C TYR A 539 -0.20 18.44 -7.08
N ASN A 540 0.43 17.77 -6.12
CA ASN A 540 -0.29 17.09 -5.05
C ASN A 540 -0.30 17.98 -3.81
N PHE A 541 -1.43 18.00 -3.11
CA PHE A 541 -1.66 18.81 -1.90
C PHE A 541 -2.16 17.91 -0.79
N ALA A 542 -1.69 18.10 0.45
CA ALA A 542 -2.19 17.35 1.60
C ALA A 542 -2.43 18.28 2.81
N VAL A 543 -3.38 17.92 3.67
CA VAL A 543 -3.51 18.49 5.01
C VAL A 543 -3.53 17.35 6.01
N THR A 544 -2.71 17.46 7.04
CA THR A 544 -2.71 16.55 8.19
C THR A 544 -3.13 17.29 9.44
N ALA A 545 -3.58 16.55 10.43
CA ALA A 545 -3.74 17.02 11.80
C ALA A 545 -2.66 16.39 12.68
N PHE A 546 -2.19 17.12 13.69
CA PHE A 546 -1.22 16.61 14.66
C PHE A 546 -1.64 16.94 16.10
N ASP A 547 -1.22 16.10 17.04
CA ASP A 547 -1.37 16.30 18.48
C ASP A 547 -0.07 16.84 19.11
N ARG A 548 -0.11 17.06 20.42
CA ARG A 548 1.03 17.48 21.24
C ARG A 548 1.80 16.32 21.90
N GLY A 549 1.38 15.08 21.70
CA GLY A 549 1.86 13.90 22.42
C GLY A 549 1.50 13.88 23.92
N ASP A 550 2.14 12.97 24.65
CA ASP A 550 2.02 12.81 26.11
C ASP A 550 3.41 12.50 26.71
N GLU A 551 4.03 13.50 27.34
CA GLU A 551 5.36 13.34 27.98
C GLU A 551 5.36 12.32 29.13
N VAL A 552 4.22 12.15 29.83
CA VAL A 552 4.10 11.23 30.98
C VAL A 552 4.08 9.79 30.47
N LYS A 553 3.33 9.52 29.41
CA LYS A 553 3.32 8.23 28.69
C LYS A 553 4.49 8.05 27.72
N ARG A 554 5.34 9.08 27.55
CA ARG A 554 6.46 9.14 26.58
C ARG A 554 6.04 8.95 25.12
N ILE A 555 4.82 9.38 24.79
CA ILE A 555 4.29 9.40 23.43
C ILE A 555 4.75 10.72 22.78
N PRO A 556 5.58 10.69 21.73
CA PRO A 556 5.94 11.91 20.99
C PRO A 556 4.71 12.45 20.24
N PRO A 557 4.70 13.74 19.82
CA PRO A 557 3.67 14.29 18.96
C PRO A 557 3.45 13.44 17.70
N LEU A 558 2.21 13.02 17.43
CA LEU A 558 1.86 12.21 16.27
C LEU A 558 1.14 13.06 15.22
N GLU A 559 1.20 12.59 13.96
CA GLU A 559 0.63 13.28 12.81
C GLU A 559 -0.18 12.31 11.94
N SER A 560 -1.36 12.76 11.51
CA SER A 560 -2.25 11.99 10.64
C SER A 560 -1.60 11.72 9.27
N PRO A 561 -1.96 10.65 8.54
CA PRO A 561 -1.24 10.24 7.33
C PRO A 561 -1.19 11.29 6.21
N VAL A 562 0.01 11.82 5.89
CA VAL A 562 0.23 12.77 4.78
C VAL A 562 -0.16 12.16 3.41
N ARG A 563 0.18 10.88 3.19
CA ARG A 563 -0.09 10.17 1.93
C ARG A 563 -1.59 10.00 1.68
N ALA A 564 -2.33 9.55 2.70
CA ALA A 564 -3.75 9.26 2.58
C ALA A 564 -4.62 10.53 2.50
N SER A 565 -4.11 11.67 2.96
CA SER A 565 -4.76 12.98 2.79
C SER A 565 -4.28 13.74 1.54
N SER A 566 -3.53 13.12 0.64
CA SER A 566 -3.00 13.78 -0.56
C SER A 566 -3.99 13.75 -1.73
N LEU A 567 -4.30 14.93 -2.29
CA LEU A 567 -5.09 15.07 -3.52
C LEU A 567 -4.29 15.78 -4.64
N PRO A 568 -4.24 15.18 -5.86
CA PRO A 568 -3.71 15.79 -7.08
C PRO A 568 -4.64 16.86 -7.68
N ALA A 569 -4.08 17.97 -8.18
CA ALA A 569 -4.81 18.95 -8.98
C ALA A 569 -3.97 19.56 -10.11
N PHE A 570 -4.65 19.97 -11.18
CA PHE A 570 -4.08 20.72 -12.31
C PHE A 570 -4.68 22.13 -12.36
N PRO A 571 -3.93 23.18 -11.98
CA PRO A 571 -4.31 24.57 -12.28
C PRO A 571 -4.35 24.79 -13.79
N GLY A 572 -5.24 25.68 -14.22
CA GLY A 572 -5.60 25.85 -15.62
C GLY A 572 -6.57 27.02 -15.81
N THR A 573 -6.75 27.47 -17.04
CA THR A 573 -7.84 28.40 -17.39
C THR A 573 -9.20 27.83 -16.99
N MET A 574 -10.11 28.71 -16.57
CA MET A 574 -11.50 28.35 -16.25
C MET A 574 -12.33 28.19 -17.54
N PRO A 575 -13.48 27.49 -17.51
CA PRO A 575 -14.41 27.44 -18.62
C PRO A 575 -14.79 28.84 -19.13
N ASN A 576 -14.75 29.00 -20.45
CA ASN A 576 -14.88 30.29 -21.13
C ASN A 576 -15.98 30.24 -22.20
N GLU A 577 -17.23 30.15 -21.75
CA GLU A 577 -18.41 30.12 -22.62
C GLU A 577 -18.45 31.36 -23.55
N LYS A 578 -18.78 31.15 -24.83
CA LYS A 578 -18.82 32.22 -25.86
C LYS A 578 -17.52 33.02 -26.02
N PHE A 579 -16.42 32.51 -25.47
CA PHE A 579 -15.09 33.12 -25.54
C PHE A 579 -15.00 34.54 -24.98
N VAL A 580 -15.82 34.85 -23.96
CA VAL A 580 -15.91 36.20 -23.35
C VAL A 580 -14.60 36.66 -22.69
N ASN A 581 -13.79 35.72 -22.20
CA ASN A 581 -12.48 35.97 -21.58
C ASN A 581 -11.33 35.80 -22.60
N GLY A 582 -11.59 36.12 -23.87
CA GLY A 582 -10.62 36.03 -24.96
C GLY A 582 -10.66 34.70 -25.72
N ASP A 583 -9.86 34.61 -26.77
CA ASP A 583 -9.86 33.46 -27.69
C ASP A 583 -9.12 32.24 -27.08
N PRO A 584 -9.46 31.01 -27.53
CA PRO A 584 -8.71 29.80 -27.20
C PRO A 584 -7.27 29.84 -27.71
N PHE A 585 -6.36 29.23 -26.94
CA PHE A 585 -4.95 29.16 -27.30
C PHE A 585 -4.34 27.79 -26.97
N VAL A 586 -3.10 27.58 -27.42
CA VAL A 586 -2.35 26.34 -27.24
C VAL A 586 -1.02 26.65 -26.59
N TYR A 587 -0.56 25.82 -25.65
CA TYR A 587 0.75 25.96 -25.01
C TYR A 587 1.44 24.61 -24.69
N PRO A 588 2.79 24.53 -24.77
CA PRO A 588 3.70 25.52 -25.34
C PRO A 588 3.47 25.70 -26.84
N ASN A 589 3.70 26.92 -27.32
CA ASN A 589 3.53 27.29 -28.72
C ASN A 589 4.61 28.34 -29.07
N PRO A 590 5.66 27.99 -29.84
CA PRO A 590 5.89 26.68 -30.45
C PRO A 590 6.13 25.56 -29.42
N PHE A 591 5.78 24.33 -29.80
CA PHE A 591 6.25 23.10 -29.16
C PHE A 591 7.57 22.68 -29.84
N TYR A 592 8.63 22.44 -29.04
CA TYR A 592 9.99 22.20 -29.51
C TYR A 592 10.51 20.81 -29.10
N VAL A 593 10.21 19.78 -29.89
CA VAL A 593 10.57 18.36 -29.71
C VAL A 593 9.95 17.71 -28.47
N LYS A 594 10.11 18.35 -27.31
CA LYS A 594 9.54 18.03 -26.00
C LYS A 594 9.23 19.31 -25.22
N ALA A 595 8.15 19.31 -24.45
CA ALA A 595 7.91 20.25 -23.37
C ALA A 595 8.71 19.87 -22.10
N ARG A 596 8.79 20.77 -21.12
CA ARG A 596 9.48 20.50 -19.84
C ARG A 596 8.75 19.47 -18.97
N TRP A 597 7.46 19.26 -19.19
CA TRP A 597 6.67 18.23 -18.52
C TRP A 597 6.66 16.90 -19.25
N ASP A 598 7.28 16.76 -20.42
CA ASP A 598 7.19 15.53 -21.19
C ASP A 598 8.07 14.41 -20.60
N GLY A 599 7.57 13.18 -20.69
CA GLY A 599 8.27 11.98 -20.25
C GLY A 599 9.16 11.37 -21.33
N ALA A 600 9.75 10.21 -21.02
CA ALA A 600 10.46 9.42 -22.01
C ALA A 600 9.49 8.78 -23.04
N GLY A 601 9.79 8.94 -24.32
CA GLY A 601 9.06 8.35 -25.45
C GLY A 601 7.87 9.18 -25.94
N ASP A 602 7.67 9.22 -27.26
CA ASP A 602 6.80 10.19 -27.96
C ASP A 602 5.36 10.26 -27.46
N VAL A 603 4.79 9.14 -27.01
CA VAL A 603 3.42 9.07 -26.47
C VAL A 603 3.25 9.80 -25.12
N ASN A 604 4.37 10.08 -24.43
CA ASN A 604 4.44 10.88 -23.22
C ASN A 604 4.75 12.36 -23.51
N HIS A 605 4.51 12.84 -24.73
CA HIS A 605 4.49 14.26 -25.03
C HIS A 605 3.09 14.84 -24.80
N ARG A 606 2.97 16.14 -24.46
CA ARG A 606 1.67 16.84 -24.51
C ARG A 606 1.77 18.35 -24.76
N ILE A 607 0.79 18.86 -25.50
CA ILE A 607 0.40 20.28 -25.51
C ILE A 607 -0.97 20.45 -24.86
N GLN A 608 -1.23 21.64 -24.32
CA GLN A 608 -2.51 22.01 -23.72
C GLN A 608 -3.27 22.96 -24.65
N PHE A 609 -4.52 22.62 -24.96
CA PHE A 609 -5.53 23.55 -25.47
C PHE A 609 -6.19 24.21 -24.25
N ALA A 610 -6.36 25.54 -24.29
CA ALA A 610 -6.77 26.31 -23.14
C ALA A 610 -7.74 27.44 -23.49
N ASN A 611 -8.39 27.97 -22.45
CA ASN A 611 -9.45 28.97 -22.53
C ASN A 611 -10.68 28.44 -23.29
N LEU A 612 -10.99 27.15 -23.08
CA LEU A 612 -12.09 26.42 -23.71
C LEU A 612 -13.43 26.66 -22.96
N PRO A 613 -14.57 26.66 -23.67
CA PRO A 613 -15.90 26.50 -23.08
C PRO A 613 -16.01 25.22 -22.23
N SER A 614 -16.97 25.12 -21.32
CA SER A 614 -17.19 23.88 -20.54
C SER A 614 -17.65 22.72 -21.42
N LYS A 615 -18.23 22.97 -22.59
CA LYS A 615 -18.47 21.93 -23.60
C LYS A 615 -18.04 22.43 -24.96
N ALA A 616 -17.09 21.73 -25.59
CA ALA A 616 -16.59 22.13 -26.89
C ALA A 616 -16.27 20.93 -27.79
N THR A 617 -16.29 21.14 -29.11
CA THR A 617 -15.55 20.29 -30.04
C THR A 617 -14.30 21.02 -30.48
N VAL A 618 -13.14 20.39 -30.34
CA VAL A 618 -11.88 20.87 -30.90
C VAL A 618 -11.56 20.04 -32.15
N THR A 619 -11.20 20.71 -33.24
CA THR A 619 -10.70 20.04 -34.46
C THR A 619 -9.38 20.68 -34.90
N ILE A 620 -8.40 19.84 -35.21
CA ILE A 620 -7.04 20.21 -35.58
C ILE A 620 -6.83 19.90 -37.06
N PHE A 621 -6.24 20.84 -37.80
CA PHE A 621 -6.02 20.77 -39.23
C PHE A 621 -4.58 21.09 -39.62
N THR A 622 -4.11 20.53 -40.74
CA THR A 622 -2.94 21.06 -41.45
C THR A 622 -3.25 22.45 -42.01
N ILE A 623 -2.23 23.23 -42.39
CA ILE A 623 -2.44 24.51 -43.09
C ILE A 623 -3.17 24.35 -44.44
N SER A 624 -3.13 23.15 -45.03
CA SER A 624 -3.87 22.80 -46.26
C SER A 624 -5.34 22.47 -46.01
N GLY A 625 -5.78 22.36 -44.75
CA GLY A 625 -7.16 22.04 -44.36
C GLY A 625 -7.44 20.57 -44.09
N ASP A 626 -6.43 19.69 -44.11
CA ASP A 626 -6.62 18.26 -43.82
C ASP A 626 -6.86 18.04 -42.32
N LYS A 627 -7.91 17.31 -41.95
CA LYS A 627 -8.22 16.99 -40.54
C LYS A 627 -7.19 16.01 -39.97
N VAL A 628 -6.47 16.43 -38.93
CA VAL A 628 -5.41 15.68 -38.24
C VAL A 628 -5.97 14.91 -37.04
N PHE A 629 -6.71 15.63 -36.19
CA PHE A 629 -7.29 15.10 -34.96
C PHE A 629 -8.53 15.91 -34.57
N SER A 630 -9.37 15.34 -33.72
CA SER A 630 -10.54 16.02 -33.14
C SER A 630 -11.00 15.28 -31.91
N PHE A 631 -11.42 16.05 -30.92
CA PHE A 631 -11.91 15.54 -29.65
C PHE A 631 -13.09 16.39 -29.17
N ASP A 632 -13.96 15.76 -28.41
CA ASP A 632 -14.96 16.46 -27.63
C ASP A 632 -14.38 16.75 -26.24
N HIS A 633 -14.46 18.01 -25.85
CA HIS A 633 -14.15 18.50 -24.52
C HIS A 633 -15.44 18.57 -23.72
N ASP A 634 -15.46 17.86 -22.60
CA ASP A 634 -16.45 18.02 -21.54
C ASP A 634 -15.67 18.53 -20.32
N GLY A 635 -16.14 19.62 -19.73
CA GLY A 635 -15.43 20.41 -18.73
C GLY A 635 -15.63 19.89 -17.30
N THR A 636 -16.14 18.67 -17.13
CA THR A 636 -16.21 18.06 -15.80
C THR A 636 -14.79 17.88 -15.23
N PRO A 637 -14.61 17.98 -13.90
CA PRO A 637 -13.29 17.78 -13.28
C PRO A 637 -12.65 16.41 -13.50
N ASP A 638 -13.39 15.42 -14.02
CA ASP A 638 -12.94 14.03 -14.24
C ASP A 638 -12.87 13.63 -15.74
N SER A 639 -13.30 14.50 -16.67
CA SER A 639 -13.45 14.13 -18.09
C SER A 639 -12.18 14.29 -18.92
N GLY A 640 -11.54 13.15 -19.17
CA GLY A 640 -11.14 12.84 -20.56
C GLY A 640 -9.72 13.21 -20.99
N ASN A 641 -8.87 13.75 -20.11
CA ASN A 641 -7.45 14.00 -20.40
C ASN A 641 -6.61 12.70 -20.42
N ARG A 642 -7.04 11.71 -21.20
CA ARG A 642 -6.56 10.31 -21.17
C ARG A 642 -5.40 10.03 -22.13
N THR A 643 -4.37 10.87 -22.11
CA THR A 643 -3.14 10.58 -22.88
C THR A 643 -2.21 9.62 -22.14
N LYS A 644 -1.24 9.04 -22.85
CA LYS A 644 -0.26 8.13 -22.23
C LYS A 644 0.64 8.84 -21.21
N TRP A 645 0.86 10.16 -21.36
CA TRP A 645 1.52 10.97 -20.34
C TRP A 645 0.81 10.86 -19.00
N PHE A 646 -0.50 11.09 -18.99
CA PHE A 646 -1.33 10.95 -17.80
C PHE A 646 -1.20 9.52 -17.28
N ASP A 647 -1.38 8.50 -18.13
CA ASP A 647 -1.24 7.11 -17.70
C ASP A 647 0.09 6.77 -16.98
N THR A 648 1.17 7.49 -17.31
CA THR A 648 2.53 7.28 -16.80
C THR A 648 2.85 8.11 -15.55
N PHE A 649 2.43 9.38 -15.49
CA PHE A 649 2.88 10.36 -14.49
C PHE A 649 1.79 10.90 -13.57
N GLY A 650 0.51 10.73 -13.91
CA GLY A 650 -0.58 11.22 -13.07
C GLY A 650 -1.01 10.25 -11.99
N ALA A 651 -1.69 10.80 -10.99
CA ALA A 651 -2.08 10.07 -9.79
C ALA A 651 -3.19 9.03 -10.04
N ARG A 652 -2.93 7.80 -9.57
CA ARG A 652 -3.85 6.65 -9.65
C ARG A 652 -4.06 6.03 -8.27
N THR A 653 -5.28 5.57 -7.99
CA THR A 653 -5.56 4.56 -6.96
C THR A 653 -6.45 3.47 -7.56
N SER A 654 -6.08 2.20 -7.38
CA SER A 654 -6.81 1.04 -7.91
C SER A 654 -7.16 1.11 -9.41
N GLY A 655 -6.28 1.72 -10.22
CA GLY A 655 -6.46 1.92 -11.65
C GLY A 655 -7.32 3.14 -12.04
N ASN A 656 -7.97 3.81 -11.09
CA ASN A 656 -8.80 4.98 -11.34
C ASN A 656 -8.02 6.29 -11.24
N TRP A 657 -8.46 7.27 -12.03
CA TRP A 657 -7.99 8.65 -12.02
C TRP A 657 -8.55 9.42 -10.82
N GLN A 658 -7.74 10.32 -10.25
CA GLN A 658 -8.08 11.10 -9.04
C GLN A 658 -7.79 12.61 -9.16
N ALA A 659 -7.24 13.07 -10.30
CA ALA A 659 -6.78 14.45 -10.48
C ALA A 659 -7.93 15.41 -10.84
N THR A 660 -8.10 16.46 -10.02
CA THR A 660 -9.08 17.52 -10.28
C THR A 660 -8.53 18.53 -11.28
N PHE A 661 -9.29 18.82 -12.35
CA PHE A 661 -9.00 19.86 -13.35
C PHE A 661 -9.92 21.07 -13.21
N THR A 662 -9.57 22.19 -13.84
CA THR A 662 -10.40 23.41 -13.88
C THR A 662 -11.58 23.34 -14.86
N GLY A 663 -11.55 22.41 -15.82
CA GLY A 663 -12.58 22.27 -16.85
C GLY A 663 -12.43 23.18 -18.08
N GLY A 664 -11.47 24.10 -18.12
CA GLY A 664 -11.22 25.00 -19.26
C GLY A 664 -10.01 24.63 -20.13
N GLU A 665 -9.35 23.50 -19.86
CA GLU A 665 -8.16 23.02 -20.61
C GLU A 665 -8.26 21.54 -20.99
N TYR A 666 -7.59 21.17 -22.08
CA TYR A 666 -7.48 19.79 -22.57
C TYR A 666 -6.06 19.48 -23.09
N GLY A 667 -5.50 18.35 -22.67
CA GLY A 667 -4.16 17.91 -23.06
C GLY A 667 -4.18 16.91 -24.22
N TRP A 668 -3.43 17.21 -25.28
CA TRP A 668 -3.29 16.31 -26.44
C TRP A 668 -1.84 15.86 -26.62
N ASN A 669 -1.66 14.57 -26.93
CA ASN A 669 -0.36 13.92 -27.06
C ASN A 669 0.27 13.96 -28.45
N LEU A 670 -0.18 14.87 -29.33
CA LEU A 670 0.40 15.04 -30.67
C LEU A 670 0.26 13.80 -31.59
N VAL A 671 -0.64 12.87 -31.24
CA VAL A 671 -0.97 11.69 -32.04
C VAL A 671 -2.25 11.94 -32.83
N SER A 672 -2.18 11.75 -34.14
CA SER A 672 -3.32 11.87 -35.07
C SER A 672 -4.34 10.74 -34.93
N THR A 673 -5.52 10.88 -35.54
CA THR A 673 -6.55 9.81 -35.57
C THR A 673 -6.06 8.50 -36.19
N GLY A 674 -5.03 8.55 -37.06
CA GLY A 674 -4.37 7.38 -37.64
C GLY A 674 -3.35 6.70 -36.72
N ASN A 675 -3.26 7.10 -35.45
CA ASN A 675 -2.25 6.66 -34.47
C ASN A 675 -0.80 6.90 -34.93
N GLN A 676 -0.57 8.05 -35.57
CA GLN A 676 0.76 8.51 -36.03
C GLN A 676 1.12 9.85 -35.36
N ASN A 677 2.39 10.01 -34.97
CA ASN A 677 2.94 11.29 -34.54
C ASN A 677 2.81 12.33 -35.65
N ILE A 678 2.47 13.57 -35.29
CA ILE A 678 2.43 14.69 -36.25
C ILE A 678 3.84 15.21 -36.59
N ALA A 679 3.97 15.78 -37.79
CA ALA A 679 5.22 16.35 -38.29
C ALA A 679 5.46 17.80 -37.80
N SER A 680 6.69 18.30 -37.97
CA SER A 680 6.98 19.72 -37.78
C SER A 680 6.18 20.58 -38.78
N GLY A 681 5.55 21.65 -38.31
CA GLY A 681 4.72 22.51 -39.15
C GLY A 681 3.85 23.51 -38.39
N LEU A 682 3.16 24.36 -39.14
CA LEU A 682 2.09 25.23 -38.64
C LEU A 682 0.74 24.50 -38.80
N TYR A 683 0.02 24.38 -37.69
CA TYR A 683 -1.30 23.77 -37.61
C TYR A 683 -2.35 24.82 -37.29
N LEU A 684 -3.56 24.60 -37.80
CA LEU A 684 -4.76 25.37 -37.45
C LEU A 684 -5.62 24.53 -36.51
N PHE A 685 -6.40 25.18 -35.66
CA PHE A 685 -7.43 24.50 -34.90
C PHE A 685 -8.70 25.35 -34.80
N THR A 686 -9.84 24.69 -34.69
CA THR A 686 -11.12 25.30 -34.38
C THR A 686 -11.62 24.80 -33.03
N VAL A 687 -12.29 25.68 -32.29
CA VAL A 687 -13.03 25.36 -31.07
C VAL A 687 -14.46 25.83 -31.28
N GLU A 688 -15.40 24.89 -31.25
CA GLU A 688 -16.84 25.14 -31.28
C GLU A 688 -17.39 24.98 -29.87
N ASP A 689 -17.99 26.04 -29.31
CA ASP A 689 -18.77 25.98 -28.06
C ASP A 689 -20.09 25.23 -28.36
N LYS A 690 -20.33 24.10 -27.68
CA LYS A 690 -21.52 23.27 -27.96
C LYS A 690 -22.82 23.83 -27.40
N ASP A 691 -22.77 24.69 -26.39
CA ASP A 691 -23.97 25.24 -25.76
C ASP A 691 -24.40 26.56 -26.45
N SER A 692 -23.49 27.27 -27.14
CA SER A 692 -23.81 28.48 -27.91
C SER A 692 -23.75 28.33 -29.45
N GLY A 693 -22.94 27.41 -29.97
CA GLY A 693 -22.61 27.30 -31.39
C GLY A 693 -21.57 28.32 -31.89
N ASP A 694 -20.98 29.13 -30.99
CA ASP A 694 -19.91 30.06 -31.37
C ASP A 694 -18.63 29.29 -31.72
N VAL A 695 -17.92 29.72 -32.78
CA VAL A 695 -16.69 29.08 -33.25
C VAL A 695 -15.53 30.07 -33.25
N LYS A 696 -14.39 29.64 -32.71
CA LYS A 696 -13.09 30.36 -32.79
C LYS A 696 -12.04 29.51 -33.49
N THR A 697 -11.13 30.19 -34.16
CA THR A 697 -10.00 29.57 -34.88
C THR A 697 -8.69 30.09 -34.30
N GLY A 698 -7.77 29.19 -34.00
CA GLY A 698 -6.40 29.49 -33.57
C GLY A 698 -5.35 28.75 -34.39
N LYS A 699 -4.08 28.92 -34.02
CA LYS A 699 -2.94 28.28 -34.67
C LYS A 699 -1.83 27.93 -33.69
N PHE A 700 -1.10 26.85 -33.97
CA PHE A 700 0.07 26.45 -33.19
C PHE A 700 1.18 25.86 -34.07
N VAL A 701 2.41 25.92 -33.58
CA VAL A 701 3.60 25.46 -34.32
C VAL A 701 4.23 24.28 -33.60
N ILE A 702 4.55 23.23 -34.36
CA ILE A 702 5.31 22.06 -33.92
C ILE A 702 6.69 22.10 -34.60
N ILE A 703 7.74 21.89 -33.81
CA ILE A 703 9.14 21.83 -34.26
C ILE A 703 9.76 20.57 -33.65
N ASN A 704 9.68 19.45 -34.35
CA ASN A 704 10.39 18.20 -34.04
C ASN A 704 11.88 18.28 -34.46
#